data_AF-A0A167C6L6-F1
#
_entry.id   AF-A0A167C6L6-F1
#
_cell.length_a   1.000
_cell.length_b   1.000
_cell.length_c   1.000
_cell.angle_alpha   90.00
_cell.angle_beta   90.00
_cell.angle_gamma   90.00
#
_symmetry.space_group_name_H-M   'P 1'
#
loop_
_entity.id
_entity.type
_entity.pdbx_description
1 polymer ?
#
loop_
_entity_poly.entity_id
_entity_poly.type
_entity_poly.pdbx_seq_one_letter_code
_entity_poly.pdbx_strand_id
1 'polypeptide(L)'
;MTTFAGTADNAPKVEQVEIGHNVRHLGELHEKYNKCLHALEKHLAKYFKHPDKLPSKRPMTRPMKEDREKLKDKVDAINYYLIKLRIYRDQISRTSAEYDTANRSHTEKLPYGFVSYRNQPEAHITAKKANKKSGRVGGALVKLAPRPEDIIWKNILLGKYERANKQWWGNLLFTVLMVAWIVPNAFIGCFLSDLSRIGVLWDNYQIFLDGHPTLFAILQGVLSPIVTSIIFLILPMIMRRMSQWQGKLTKNERERDVANKLYAFFFFNNFFVFTMMSVIWNVVSQVIQYVGSDNHNMSFIQVFNKLQIGEQIATAIINASSFWVMYILKANLGAVLDLLQVFTLFWNSFQKRFLSPTPRELMLLTAPQSFNFSVYYIWVLFYSTIALAFTSIQPIIFPMLTFYLWFDIILKKYSLMYMFVTKAESDGMFWPFIVNRLLFALGVGNIILLAVVWIQGGLALGMAVVPLPFIVIAFKIYLHKKLNPLFFYFIPTENEREAMNHYNGASDSGTIIGSELNTRYRNPIVYRRLPQPMVRAEIRPRLKSVCDVNDDIFNGDDGVPVLGRDSVSAVSQEFEYIGENELDYEQYIQRTEEPLDALDDEDIPTATTGQPYSSNEQKLHPEPVAVELQPYGSTSHAATNVDAGLMPYAPYGESEEPLYPQPYNPYNQSQEYLNPYTSHNANNSHVNLTTYPSYTSGEQVNTSGGVLQDDHDDRYGGEDDNVRLLRNPYQ
;
A
#
# COMPACT_ATOMS: atom_id res chain seq x y z
N MET A 1 6.62 -28.32 25.10
CA MET A 1 7.56 -27.91 24.02
C MET A 1 8.82 -28.77 24.04
N THR A 2 9.42 -29.09 25.19
CA THR A 2 10.47 -30.12 25.29
C THR A 2 10.11 -31.47 24.64
N THR A 3 8.83 -31.84 24.62
CA THR A 3 8.27 -33.01 23.91
C THR A 3 8.45 -33.02 22.38
N PHE A 4 9.04 -31.99 21.77
CA PHE A 4 9.46 -32.02 20.36
C PHE A 4 10.83 -32.71 20.14
N ALA A 5 11.64 -32.90 21.19
CA ALA A 5 13.01 -33.43 21.10
C ALA A 5 13.11 -34.97 21.28
N GLY A 6 12.08 -35.72 20.87
CA GLY A 6 11.94 -37.16 21.15
C GLY A 6 12.44 -38.09 20.05
N THR A 7 13.61 -38.70 20.26
CA THR A 7 13.97 -40.07 19.82
C THR A 7 13.72 -40.43 18.34
N ALA A 8 14.43 -39.78 17.42
CA ALA A 8 14.79 -40.34 16.11
C ALA A 8 16.04 -39.61 15.58
N ASP A 9 17.03 -40.33 15.04
CA ASP A 9 18.30 -39.73 14.57
C ASP A 9 18.13 -38.80 13.35
N ASN A 10 16.95 -38.80 12.74
CA ASN A 10 16.54 -37.91 11.65
C ASN A 10 15.43 -36.90 12.08
N ALA A 11 15.34 -36.59 13.37
CA ALA A 11 14.48 -35.50 13.86
C ALA A 11 15.13 -34.13 13.57
N PRO A 12 14.39 -33.15 13.02
CA PRO A 12 14.94 -31.83 12.72
C PRO A 12 15.40 -31.13 14.00
N LYS A 13 16.63 -30.60 14.01
CA LYS A 13 17.24 -30.08 15.23
C LYS A 13 16.75 -28.66 15.48
N VAL A 14 15.95 -28.51 16.55
CA VAL A 14 15.60 -27.19 17.09
C VAL A 14 16.87 -26.51 17.58
N GLU A 15 17.09 -25.28 17.12
CA GLU A 15 18.26 -24.46 17.44
C GLU A 15 17.94 -23.47 18.56
N GLN A 16 16.80 -22.79 18.48
CA GLN A 16 16.28 -21.91 19.53
C GLN A 16 14.77 -22.04 19.69
N VAL A 17 14.30 -21.82 20.93
CA VAL A 17 12.90 -21.54 21.24
C VAL A 17 12.82 -20.19 21.96
N GLU A 18 12.13 -19.22 21.36
CA GLU A 18 11.85 -17.91 21.97
C GLU A 18 10.41 -17.90 22.51
N ILE A 19 10.23 -17.56 23.78
CA ILE A 19 8.92 -17.60 24.44
C ILE A 19 8.34 -16.18 24.54
N GLY A 20 7.04 -16.03 24.28
CA GLY A 20 6.38 -14.74 24.47
C GLY A 20 6.34 -14.31 25.93
N HIS A 21 6.67 -13.06 26.21
CA HIS A 21 6.62 -12.46 27.55
C HIS A 21 5.71 -11.21 27.60
N ASN A 22 5.19 -10.88 28.79
CA ASN A 22 4.12 -9.89 28.98
C ASN A 22 4.54 -8.41 28.91
N VAL A 23 4.93 -7.95 27.72
CA VAL A 23 5.31 -6.53 27.48
C VAL A 23 4.12 -5.56 27.39
N ARG A 24 2.93 -5.90 27.92
CA ARG A 24 1.72 -5.08 27.71
C ARG A 24 1.84 -3.70 28.38
N HIS A 25 2.26 -3.65 29.64
CA HIS A 25 2.39 -2.39 30.39
C HIS A 25 3.41 -1.45 29.72
N LEU A 26 4.60 -1.99 29.40
CA LEU A 26 5.65 -1.30 28.66
C LEU A 26 5.14 -0.74 27.31
N GLY A 27 4.38 -1.53 26.55
CA GLY A 27 3.78 -1.08 25.28
C GLY A 27 2.70 0.01 25.43
N GLU A 28 1.99 0.06 26.55
CA GLU A 28 1.06 1.15 26.88
C GLU A 28 1.82 2.42 27.33
N LEU A 29 2.92 2.28 28.07
CA LEU A 29 3.83 3.39 28.43
C LEU A 29 4.52 4.01 27.19
N HIS A 30 5.09 3.22 26.29
CA HIS A 30 5.69 3.73 25.04
C HIS A 30 4.65 4.47 24.19
N GLU A 31 3.38 4.02 24.18
CA GLU A 31 2.31 4.72 23.47
C GLU A 31 1.90 6.05 24.15
N LYS A 32 2.04 6.18 25.48
CA LYS A 32 1.90 7.47 26.19
C LYS A 32 3.07 8.40 25.90
N TYR A 33 4.31 7.89 26.01
CA TYR A 33 5.55 8.63 25.73
C TYR A 33 5.53 9.26 24.33
N ASN A 34 5.28 8.47 23.29
CA ASN A 34 5.24 8.95 21.90
C ASN A 34 4.13 10.00 21.65
N LYS A 35 2.98 9.91 22.33
CA LYS A 35 1.92 10.94 22.26
C LYS A 35 2.34 12.23 22.95
N CYS A 36 3.05 12.13 24.08
CA CYS A 36 3.62 13.27 24.80
C CYS A 36 4.69 13.99 23.94
N LEU A 37 5.55 13.19 23.29
CA LEU A 37 6.64 13.65 22.43
C LEU A 37 6.13 14.44 21.22
N HIS A 38 5.20 13.86 20.46
CA HIS A 38 4.61 14.53 19.30
C HIS A 38 3.78 15.77 19.68
N ALA A 39 3.21 15.81 20.88
CA ALA A 39 2.56 17.01 21.39
C ALA A 39 3.57 18.13 21.68
N LEU A 40 4.66 17.83 22.40
CA LEU A 40 5.75 18.78 22.67
C LEU A 40 6.32 19.35 21.37
N GLU A 41 6.73 18.49 20.43
CA GLU A 41 7.33 18.90 19.15
C GLU A 41 6.40 19.83 18.36
N LYS A 42 5.09 19.53 18.35
CA LYS A 42 4.07 20.35 17.69
C LYS A 42 3.85 21.71 18.38
N HIS A 43 3.99 21.78 19.70
CA HIS A 43 3.97 23.04 20.43
C HIS A 43 5.25 23.87 20.19
N LEU A 44 6.42 23.23 20.14
CA LEU A 44 7.70 23.86 19.82
C LEU A 44 7.73 24.40 18.38
N ALA A 45 7.38 23.58 17.39
CA ALA A 45 7.34 23.98 15.97
C ALA A 45 6.34 25.14 15.71
N LYS A 46 5.25 25.21 16.48
CA LYS A 46 4.32 26.35 16.41
C LYS A 46 4.85 27.60 17.11
N TYR A 47 5.57 27.46 18.24
CA TYR A 47 6.13 28.59 18.98
C TYR A 47 7.33 29.23 18.24
N PHE A 48 8.21 28.39 17.69
CA PHE A 48 9.41 28.79 16.94
C PHE A 48 9.18 28.96 15.43
N LYS A 49 7.94 29.15 14.96
CA LYS A 49 7.61 29.32 13.52
C LYS A 49 8.44 30.43 12.84
N HIS A 50 8.78 31.48 13.59
CA HIS A 50 9.70 32.53 13.18
C HIS A 50 10.74 32.69 14.29
N PRO A 51 11.91 32.02 14.20
CA PRO A 51 12.90 31.98 15.29
C PRO A 51 13.27 33.37 15.84
N ASP A 52 13.36 34.38 14.95
CA ASP A 52 13.68 35.76 15.29
C ASP A 52 12.65 36.47 16.17
N LYS A 53 11.36 36.18 15.96
CA LYS A 53 10.22 36.93 16.50
C LYS A 53 9.32 36.01 17.33
N LEU A 54 9.82 35.62 18.50
CA LEU A 54 9.08 34.80 19.46
C LEU A 54 7.83 35.53 19.97
N PRO A 55 6.66 34.86 20.07
CA PRO A 55 5.45 35.49 20.59
C PRO A 55 5.54 35.68 22.12
N SER A 56 5.12 36.84 22.60
CA SER A 56 5.24 37.27 24.01
C SER A 56 4.46 36.44 25.04
N LYS A 57 3.68 35.44 24.59
CA LYS A 57 2.95 34.50 25.45
C LYS A 57 3.33 33.07 25.06
N ARG A 58 3.85 32.32 26.04
CA ARG A 58 4.17 30.89 25.91
C ARG A 58 2.91 30.06 25.57
N PRO A 59 3.04 28.92 24.88
CA PRO A 59 1.91 28.12 24.44
C PRO A 59 1.24 27.41 25.64
N MET A 60 0.03 27.82 25.99
CA MET A 60 -0.75 27.20 27.07
C MET A 60 -1.58 26.02 26.56
N THR A 61 -1.51 24.86 27.21
CA THR A 61 -2.32 23.66 26.91
C THR A 61 -3.32 23.36 28.03
N ARG A 62 -4.26 22.43 27.76
CA ARG A 62 -5.03 21.75 28.80
C ARG A 62 -4.30 20.44 29.16
N PRO A 63 -4.13 20.09 30.44
CA PRO A 63 -3.51 18.84 30.86
C PRO A 63 -4.15 17.59 30.22
N MET A 64 -3.39 16.51 30.13
CA MET A 64 -3.90 15.20 29.71
C MET A 64 -5.01 14.73 30.66
N LYS A 65 -5.88 13.83 30.17
CA LYS A 65 -7.04 13.34 30.95
C LYS A 65 -6.66 12.81 32.33
N GLU A 66 -5.50 12.16 32.44
CA GLU A 66 -4.99 11.51 33.65
C GLU A 66 -4.55 12.54 34.72
N ASP A 67 -4.11 13.73 34.32
CA ASP A 67 -3.72 14.81 35.25
C ASP A 67 -4.85 15.79 35.55
N ARG A 68 -5.95 15.74 34.79
CA ARG A 68 -7.02 16.75 34.79
C ARG A 68 -7.81 16.81 36.11
N GLU A 69 -7.70 15.79 36.94
CA GLU A 69 -8.27 15.76 38.30
C GLU A 69 -7.47 16.67 39.26
N LYS A 70 -6.14 16.69 39.11
CA LYS A 70 -5.21 17.51 39.90
C LYS A 70 -5.03 18.92 39.29
N LEU A 71 -4.75 18.99 37.99
CA LEU A 71 -4.52 20.23 37.24
C LEU A 71 -5.75 20.57 36.39
N LYS A 72 -6.60 21.46 36.89
CA LYS A 72 -7.87 21.86 36.24
C LYS A 72 -7.69 23.00 35.23
N ASP A 73 -6.71 23.87 35.46
CA ASP A 73 -6.43 25.07 34.66
C ASP A 73 -5.51 24.79 33.45
N LYS A 74 -5.22 25.85 32.68
CA LYS A 74 -4.24 25.78 31.58
C LYS A 74 -2.83 25.90 32.12
N VAL A 75 -1.94 25.03 31.67
CA VAL A 75 -0.53 24.97 32.07
C VAL A 75 0.36 25.29 30.85
N ASP A 76 1.58 25.80 31.07
CA ASP A 76 2.58 25.94 30.00
C ASP A 76 2.84 24.57 29.37
N ALA A 77 2.56 24.45 28.07
CA ALA A 77 2.64 23.20 27.35
C ALA A 77 4.06 22.64 27.29
N ILE A 78 5.07 23.52 27.22
CA ILE A 78 6.47 23.09 27.08
C ILE A 78 6.89 22.36 28.36
N ASN A 79 6.79 23.02 29.50
CA ASN A 79 7.25 22.49 30.79
C ASN A 79 6.43 21.26 31.21
N TYR A 80 5.10 21.30 31.01
CA TYR A 80 4.22 20.17 31.31
C TYR A 80 4.58 18.91 30.50
N TYR A 81 4.81 19.02 29.19
CA TYR A 81 5.19 17.86 28.38
C TYR A 81 6.64 17.42 28.63
N LEU A 82 7.58 18.31 28.97
CA LEU A 82 8.95 17.95 29.36
C LEU A 82 8.98 17.12 30.65
N ILE A 83 8.31 17.60 31.71
CA ILE A 83 8.21 16.87 32.98
C ILE A 83 7.53 15.51 32.77
N LYS A 84 6.47 15.46 31.96
CA LYS A 84 5.78 14.20 31.63
C LYS A 84 6.63 13.23 30.81
N LEU A 85 7.44 13.69 29.86
CA LEU A 85 8.39 12.83 29.14
C LEU A 85 9.40 12.20 30.10
N ARG A 86 9.91 12.94 31.09
CA ARG A 86 10.82 12.39 32.11
C ARG A 86 10.14 11.33 32.97
N ILE A 87 8.93 11.61 33.47
CA ILE A 87 8.13 10.66 34.28
C ILE A 87 7.87 9.38 33.48
N TYR A 88 7.48 9.48 32.21
CA TYR A 88 7.28 8.29 31.36
C TYR A 88 8.59 7.55 31.08
N ARG A 89 9.73 8.23 30.90
CA ARG A 89 11.04 7.58 30.69
C ARG A 89 11.49 6.79 31.92
N ASP A 90 11.33 7.35 33.11
CA ASP A 90 11.63 6.70 34.40
C ASP A 90 10.67 5.52 34.68
N GLN A 91 9.39 5.65 34.35
CA GLN A 91 8.45 4.51 34.39
C GLN A 91 8.83 3.40 33.40
N ILE A 92 9.33 3.76 32.21
CA ILE A 92 9.79 2.80 31.19
C ILE A 92 11.06 2.09 31.65
N SER A 93 12.09 2.79 32.12
CA SER A 93 13.35 2.14 32.57
C SER A 93 13.12 1.18 33.73
N ARG A 94 12.29 1.55 34.71
CA ARG A 94 11.85 0.65 35.81
C ARG A 94 11.11 -0.58 35.27
N THR A 95 10.10 -0.37 34.41
CA THR A 95 9.31 -1.47 33.81
C THR A 95 10.19 -2.41 32.97
N SER A 96 11.21 -1.91 32.29
CA SER A 96 12.16 -2.73 31.53
C SER A 96 13.08 -3.56 32.43
N ALA A 97 13.59 -2.99 33.53
CA ALA A 97 14.38 -3.74 34.52
C ALA A 97 13.54 -4.82 35.26
N GLU A 98 12.28 -4.51 35.58
CA GLU A 98 11.30 -5.49 36.08
C GLU A 98 11.06 -6.60 35.04
N TYR A 99 10.91 -6.24 33.76
CA TYR A 99 10.76 -7.21 32.67
C TYR A 99 11.98 -8.12 32.50
N ASP A 100 13.21 -7.58 32.54
CA ASP A 100 14.42 -8.38 32.37
C ASP A 100 14.67 -9.34 33.54
N THR A 101 14.33 -8.92 34.76
CA THR A 101 14.36 -9.82 35.92
C THR A 101 13.24 -10.88 35.84
N ALA A 102 12.03 -10.53 35.41
CA ALA A 102 10.91 -11.46 35.20
C ALA A 102 11.14 -12.47 34.05
N ASN A 103 11.87 -12.07 33.01
CA ASN A 103 12.32 -12.92 31.91
C ASN A 103 13.33 -13.97 32.41
N ARG A 104 14.35 -13.52 33.16
CA ARG A 104 15.35 -14.39 33.83
C ARG A 104 14.70 -15.35 34.85
N SER A 105 13.72 -14.89 35.64
CA SER A 105 12.97 -15.73 36.58
C SER A 105 11.86 -16.57 35.94
N HIS A 106 11.65 -16.43 34.62
CA HIS A 106 10.67 -17.18 33.82
C HIS A 106 9.20 -17.02 34.24
N THR A 107 8.87 -15.96 35.00
CA THR A 107 7.57 -15.84 35.68
C THR A 107 6.43 -15.40 34.76
N GLU A 108 6.68 -14.50 33.79
CA GLU A 108 5.63 -13.87 32.97
C GLU A 108 5.49 -14.45 31.55
N LYS A 109 5.39 -15.78 31.43
CA LYS A 109 5.32 -16.47 30.13
C LYS A 109 3.91 -16.50 29.54
N LEU A 110 3.81 -16.12 28.27
CA LEU A 110 2.58 -16.09 27.46
C LEU A 110 2.38 -17.40 26.67
N PRO A 111 1.14 -17.76 26.27
CA PRO A 111 0.84 -19.01 25.57
C PRO A 111 1.21 -18.99 24.07
N TYR A 112 2.33 -18.38 23.70
CA TYR A 112 2.93 -18.43 22.36
C TYR A 112 4.46 -18.44 22.44
N GLY A 113 5.10 -18.87 21.35
CA GLY A 113 6.55 -18.81 21.18
C GLY A 113 6.94 -19.11 19.73
N PHE A 114 8.17 -18.75 19.37
CA PHE A 114 8.78 -19.02 18.08
C PHE A 114 9.80 -20.17 18.23
N VAL A 115 10.01 -20.93 17.17
CA VAL A 115 10.93 -22.08 17.15
C VAL A 115 11.79 -21.97 15.88
N SER A 116 13.08 -21.79 16.07
CA SER A 116 14.08 -21.67 15.00
C SER A 116 14.76 -23.02 14.73
N TYR A 117 15.07 -23.27 13.47
CA TYR A 117 15.74 -24.46 12.97
C TYR A 117 16.89 -24.00 12.07
N ARG A 118 18.03 -24.70 12.12
CA ARG A 118 19.24 -24.34 11.35
C ARG A 118 19.00 -24.27 9.84
N ASN A 119 18.08 -25.07 9.31
CA ASN A 119 17.76 -25.11 7.87
C ASN A 119 16.28 -24.75 7.61
N GLN A 120 16.03 -23.85 6.66
CA GLN A 120 14.67 -23.47 6.24
C GLN A 120 13.76 -24.67 5.88
N PRO A 121 14.21 -25.68 5.10
CA PRO A 121 13.41 -26.89 4.82
C PRO A 121 12.87 -27.60 6.06
N GLU A 122 13.66 -27.68 7.15
CA GLU A 122 13.25 -28.35 8.39
C GLU A 122 12.04 -27.66 9.04
N ALA A 123 12.02 -26.32 9.04
CA ALA A 123 10.91 -25.52 9.54
C ALA A 123 9.63 -25.75 8.70
N HIS A 124 9.72 -25.71 7.36
CA HIS A 124 8.56 -25.96 6.48
C HIS A 124 8.05 -27.40 6.56
N ILE A 125 8.95 -28.39 6.58
CA ILE A 125 8.60 -29.81 6.73
C ILE A 125 7.90 -30.05 8.07
N THR A 126 8.41 -29.45 9.16
CA THR A 126 7.82 -29.59 10.50
C THR A 126 6.45 -28.91 10.58
N ALA A 127 6.31 -27.70 10.04
CA ALA A 127 5.01 -27.01 9.95
C ALA A 127 3.98 -27.81 9.15
N LYS A 128 4.37 -28.42 8.02
CA LYS A 128 3.49 -29.26 7.18
C LYS A 128 3.10 -30.57 7.88
N LYS A 129 4.06 -31.26 8.52
CA LYS A 129 3.83 -32.47 9.32
C LYS A 129 2.86 -32.20 10.48
N ALA A 130 3.03 -31.08 11.19
CA ALA A 130 2.16 -30.66 12.29
C ALA A 130 0.74 -30.32 11.82
N ASN A 131 0.59 -29.65 10.67
CA ASN A 131 -0.73 -29.32 10.13
C ASN A 131 -1.50 -30.55 9.64
N LYS A 132 -0.83 -31.59 9.11
CA LYS A 132 -1.49 -32.82 8.64
C LYS A 132 -2.13 -33.66 9.76
N LYS A 133 -1.57 -33.68 10.98
CA LYS A 133 -2.04 -34.52 12.10
C LYS A 133 -3.10 -33.82 12.99
N SER A 134 -4.19 -33.32 12.41
CA SER A 134 -5.28 -32.52 13.03
C SER A 134 -5.04 -31.01 13.22
N GLY A 135 -3.93 -30.45 12.73
CA GLY A 135 -3.60 -29.03 12.95
C GLY A 135 -3.23 -28.66 14.39
N ARG A 136 -3.14 -29.66 15.29
CA ARG A 136 -2.75 -29.48 16.69
C ARG A 136 -1.72 -30.52 17.10
N VAL A 137 -0.61 -30.07 17.68
CA VAL A 137 0.42 -30.93 18.28
C VAL A 137 0.58 -30.52 19.73
N GLY A 138 0.37 -31.45 20.68
CA GLY A 138 0.34 -31.12 22.11
C GLY A 138 -0.69 -30.02 22.46
N GLY A 139 -1.79 -29.93 21.73
CA GLY A 139 -2.80 -28.86 21.87
C GLY A 139 -2.43 -27.52 21.21
N ALA A 140 -1.16 -27.24 20.95
CA ALA A 140 -0.67 -26.02 20.29
C ALA A 140 -1.02 -26.00 18.79
N LEU A 141 -1.17 -24.80 18.22
CA LEU A 141 -1.39 -24.58 16.78
C LEU A 141 -0.06 -24.18 16.13
N VAL A 142 0.51 -25.06 15.30
CA VAL A 142 1.79 -24.81 14.62
C VAL A 142 1.52 -24.14 13.26
N LYS A 143 2.21 -23.02 13.00
CA LYS A 143 2.24 -22.32 11.71
C LYS A 143 3.69 -21.91 11.43
N LEU A 144 3.99 -21.61 10.16
CA LEU A 144 5.18 -20.87 9.79
C LEU A 144 5.16 -19.49 10.48
N ALA A 145 6.31 -19.05 10.99
CA ALA A 145 6.45 -17.70 11.52
C ALA A 145 6.44 -16.70 10.34
N PRO A 146 5.60 -15.65 10.38
CA PRO A 146 5.76 -14.51 9.49
C PRO A 146 6.97 -13.68 9.94
N ARG A 147 7.51 -12.84 9.04
CA ARG A 147 8.60 -11.91 9.36
C ARG A 147 8.23 -11.04 10.59
N PRO A 148 9.18 -10.71 11.49
CA PRO A 148 8.87 -10.07 12.78
C PRO A 148 8.16 -8.72 12.64
N GLU A 149 8.49 -7.95 11.60
CA GLU A 149 7.80 -6.71 11.26
C GLU A 149 6.33 -6.91 10.86
N ASP A 150 5.96 -8.04 10.25
CA ASP A 150 4.59 -8.32 9.83
C ASP A 150 3.69 -8.65 11.03
N ILE A 151 4.27 -9.04 12.18
CA ILE A 151 3.54 -9.44 13.39
C ILE A 151 2.80 -8.25 14.01
N ILE A 152 1.49 -8.40 14.18
CA ILE A 152 0.70 -7.46 14.98
C ILE A 152 0.71 -7.95 16.43
N TRP A 153 1.75 -7.58 17.18
CA TRP A 153 1.98 -8.02 18.57
C TRP A 153 0.76 -7.85 19.49
N LYS A 154 0.01 -6.74 19.36
CA LYS A 154 -1.24 -6.52 20.12
C LYS A 154 -2.35 -7.54 19.84
N ASN A 155 -2.28 -8.27 18.72
CA ASN A 155 -3.28 -9.26 18.30
C ASN A 155 -2.85 -10.72 18.53
N ILE A 156 -1.58 -11.00 18.89
CA ILE A 156 -1.09 -12.38 19.06
C ILE A 156 -1.81 -13.09 20.22
N LEU A 157 -2.05 -12.34 21.31
CA LEU A 157 -2.70 -12.79 22.55
C LEU A 157 -4.19 -13.09 22.43
N LEU A 158 -4.88 -12.65 21.37
CA LEU A 158 -6.33 -12.80 21.25
C LEU A 158 -6.73 -14.28 21.28
N GLY A 159 -7.69 -14.62 22.15
CA GLY A 159 -8.18 -15.98 22.32
C GLY A 159 -8.83 -16.52 21.05
N LYS A 160 -8.85 -17.85 20.85
CA LYS A 160 -9.44 -18.46 19.64
C LYS A 160 -10.91 -18.09 19.46
N TYR A 161 -11.70 -18.22 20.53
CA TYR A 161 -13.13 -17.84 20.55
C TYR A 161 -13.34 -16.33 20.39
N GLU A 162 -12.53 -15.52 21.08
CA GLU A 162 -12.59 -14.05 21.01
C GLU A 162 -12.29 -13.54 19.58
N ARG A 163 -11.23 -14.05 18.95
CA ARG A 163 -10.85 -13.74 17.57
C ARG A 163 -11.93 -14.22 16.58
N ALA A 164 -12.50 -15.41 16.79
CA ALA A 164 -13.61 -15.91 15.96
C ALA A 164 -14.86 -15.01 16.08
N ASN A 165 -15.24 -14.60 17.29
CA ASN A 165 -16.37 -13.71 17.55
C ASN A 165 -16.15 -12.33 16.89
N LYS A 166 -14.97 -11.71 17.07
CA LYS A 166 -14.58 -10.46 16.40
C LYS A 166 -14.60 -10.58 14.87
N GLN A 167 -14.20 -11.72 14.31
CA GLN A 167 -14.27 -11.98 12.88
C GLN A 167 -15.71 -12.16 12.39
N TRP A 168 -16.56 -12.88 13.12
CA TRP A 168 -17.98 -13.04 12.80
C TRP A 168 -18.71 -11.70 12.80
N TRP A 169 -18.62 -10.92 13.89
CA TRP A 169 -19.23 -9.58 13.94
C TRP A 169 -18.67 -8.63 12.89
N GLY A 170 -17.37 -8.67 12.61
CA GLY A 170 -16.77 -7.84 11.57
C GLY A 170 -17.24 -8.23 10.16
N ASN A 171 -17.55 -9.50 9.92
CA ASN A 171 -18.13 -9.94 8.65
C ASN A 171 -19.64 -9.63 8.56
N LEU A 172 -20.38 -9.71 9.67
CA LEU A 172 -21.77 -9.28 9.74
C LEU A 172 -21.89 -7.77 9.47
N LEU A 173 -21.05 -6.96 10.12
CA LEU A 173 -20.99 -5.51 9.90
C LEU A 173 -20.56 -5.16 8.47
N PHE A 174 -19.66 -5.94 7.86
CA PHE A 174 -19.34 -5.81 6.44
C PHE A 174 -20.57 -6.06 5.55
N THR A 175 -21.33 -7.14 5.78
CA THR A 175 -22.53 -7.45 4.99
C THR A 175 -23.61 -6.38 5.15
N VAL A 176 -23.85 -5.90 6.37
CA VAL A 176 -24.80 -4.80 6.63
C VAL A 176 -24.34 -3.52 5.92
N LEU A 177 -23.06 -3.16 6.02
CA LEU A 177 -22.49 -2.01 5.30
C LEU A 177 -22.62 -2.16 3.79
N MET A 178 -22.38 -3.36 3.25
CA MET A 178 -22.44 -3.66 1.81
C MET A 178 -23.86 -3.47 1.25
N VAL A 179 -24.90 -3.87 1.98
CA VAL A 179 -26.30 -3.64 1.59
C VAL A 179 -26.72 -2.19 1.83
N ALA A 180 -26.34 -1.60 2.97
CA ALA A 180 -26.67 -0.21 3.29
C ALA A 180 -26.08 0.79 2.28
N TRP A 181 -24.93 0.48 1.65
CA TRP A 181 -24.28 1.34 0.67
C TRP A 181 -25.06 1.53 -0.65
N ILE A 182 -26.05 0.66 -0.92
CA ILE A 182 -26.98 0.88 -2.05
C ILE A 182 -27.70 2.22 -1.89
N VAL A 183 -28.02 2.64 -0.66
CA VAL A 183 -28.74 3.91 -0.39
C VAL A 183 -27.86 5.15 -0.69
N PRO A 184 -26.61 5.29 -0.20
CA PRO A 184 -25.67 6.31 -0.68
C PRO A 184 -25.46 6.31 -2.20
N ASN A 185 -25.29 5.14 -2.83
CA ASN A 185 -25.11 5.07 -4.29
C ASN A 185 -26.35 5.58 -5.05
N ALA A 186 -27.56 5.21 -4.61
CA ALA A 186 -28.80 5.72 -5.15
C ALA A 186 -28.97 7.23 -4.88
N PHE A 187 -28.63 7.71 -3.67
CA PHE A 187 -28.68 9.14 -3.34
C PHE A 187 -27.76 9.98 -4.23
N ILE A 188 -26.53 9.50 -4.48
CA ILE A 188 -25.60 10.14 -5.42
C ILE A 188 -26.20 10.14 -6.84
N GLY A 189 -26.70 8.99 -7.30
CA GLY A 189 -27.28 8.83 -8.64
C GLY A 189 -28.59 9.58 -8.89
N CYS A 190 -29.37 9.88 -7.85
CA CYS A 190 -30.67 10.54 -7.96
C CYS A 190 -30.65 12.04 -7.63
N PHE A 191 -29.83 12.51 -6.69
CA PHE A 191 -29.86 13.90 -6.20
C PHE A 191 -28.57 14.69 -6.44
N LEU A 192 -27.39 14.04 -6.49
CA LEU A 192 -26.12 14.71 -6.81
C LEU A 192 -25.84 14.73 -8.32
N SER A 193 -26.44 13.85 -9.10
CA SER A 193 -26.39 13.88 -10.56
C SER A 193 -27.15 15.08 -11.14
N ASP A 194 -28.19 15.53 -10.44
CA ASP A 194 -29.18 16.51 -10.89
C ASP A 194 -29.82 17.21 -9.69
N LEU A 195 -29.25 18.35 -9.27
CA LEU A 195 -29.67 19.08 -8.07
C LEU A 195 -31.07 19.69 -8.21
N SER A 196 -31.57 19.86 -9.44
CA SER A 196 -32.92 20.39 -9.70
C SER A 196 -34.02 19.55 -9.03
N ARG A 197 -33.79 18.23 -8.90
CA ARG A 197 -34.71 17.27 -8.29
C ARG A 197 -34.89 17.45 -6.78
N ILE A 198 -33.99 18.20 -6.13
CA ILE A 198 -34.13 18.59 -4.73
C ILE A 198 -35.16 19.74 -4.60
N GLY A 199 -35.38 20.53 -5.66
CA GLY A 199 -36.41 21.58 -5.70
C GLY A 199 -37.82 21.04 -5.46
N VAL A 200 -38.12 19.85 -6.00
CA VAL A 200 -39.40 19.12 -5.81
C VAL A 200 -39.69 18.77 -4.34
N LEU A 201 -38.67 18.80 -3.46
CA LEU A 201 -38.82 18.58 -2.01
C LEU A 201 -38.90 19.89 -1.21
N TRP A 202 -38.64 21.06 -1.82
CA TRP A 202 -38.62 22.36 -1.14
C TRP A 202 -38.76 23.54 -2.12
N ASP A 203 -39.96 24.08 -2.26
CA ASP A 203 -40.30 25.15 -3.24
C ASP A 203 -39.37 26.37 -3.14
N ASN A 204 -39.02 26.81 -1.93
CA ASN A 204 -38.11 27.93 -1.69
C ASN A 204 -36.69 27.70 -2.25
N TYR A 205 -36.23 26.44 -2.29
CA TYR A 205 -34.94 26.10 -2.90
C TYR A 205 -35.04 26.20 -4.42
N GLN A 206 -36.17 25.79 -5.02
CA GLN A 206 -36.37 25.87 -6.47
C GLN A 206 -36.41 27.33 -6.98
N ILE A 207 -37.12 28.22 -6.27
CA ILE A 207 -37.13 29.68 -6.59
C ILE A 207 -35.71 30.27 -6.57
N PHE A 208 -34.85 29.82 -5.65
CA PHE A 208 -33.44 30.25 -5.58
C PHE A 208 -32.56 29.61 -6.66
N LEU A 209 -32.89 28.39 -7.10
CA LEU A 209 -32.20 27.66 -8.18
C LEU A 209 -32.47 28.35 -9.54
N ASP A 210 -33.74 28.65 -9.83
CA ASP A 210 -34.18 29.34 -11.05
C ASP A 210 -33.62 30.76 -11.16
N GLY A 211 -33.34 31.42 -10.03
CA GLY A 211 -32.67 32.72 -9.99
C GLY A 211 -31.17 32.67 -10.34
N HIS A 212 -30.48 31.54 -10.13
CA HIS A 212 -29.03 31.41 -10.27
C HIS A 212 -28.57 30.12 -11.01
N PRO A 213 -29.13 29.78 -12.19
CA PRO A 213 -28.92 28.48 -12.83
C PRO A 213 -27.46 28.21 -13.23
N THR A 214 -26.70 29.22 -13.63
CA THR A 214 -25.28 29.08 -13.98
C THR A 214 -24.40 28.72 -12.78
N LEU A 215 -24.67 29.34 -11.62
CA LEU A 215 -23.98 29.04 -10.36
C LEU A 215 -24.31 27.62 -9.88
N PHE A 216 -25.57 27.20 -10.02
CA PHE A 216 -25.96 25.81 -9.70
C PHE A 216 -25.39 24.78 -10.67
N ALA A 217 -25.29 25.08 -11.97
CA ALA A 217 -24.63 24.19 -12.93
C ALA A 217 -23.14 23.99 -12.62
N ILE A 218 -22.42 25.07 -12.25
CA ILE A 218 -21.02 25.00 -11.82
C ILE A 218 -20.89 24.21 -10.51
N LEU A 219 -21.75 24.49 -9.52
CA LEU A 219 -21.76 23.74 -8.26
C LEU A 219 -22.06 22.26 -8.47
N GLN A 220 -23.04 21.90 -9.30
CA GLN A 220 -23.36 20.51 -9.64
C GLN A 220 -22.17 19.82 -10.32
N GLY A 221 -21.53 20.47 -11.30
CA GLY A 221 -20.36 19.95 -12.01
C GLY A 221 -19.11 19.73 -11.13
N VAL A 222 -18.96 20.48 -10.04
CA VAL A 222 -17.78 20.42 -9.15
C VAL A 222 -18.04 19.66 -7.85
N LEU A 223 -19.15 19.97 -7.16
CA LEU A 223 -19.50 19.39 -5.87
C LEU A 223 -19.84 17.90 -5.98
N SER A 224 -20.54 17.48 -7.05
CA SER A 224 -20.97 16.09 -7.22
C SER A 224 -19.77 15.13 -7.37
N PRO A 225 -18.77 15.40 -8.24
CA PRO A 225 -17.52 14.65 -8.25
C PRO A 225 -16.74 14.70 -6.93
N ILE A 226 -16.68 15.85 -6.24
CA ILE A 226 -15.94 15.99 -4.97
C ILE A 226 -16.57 15.13 -3.86
N VAL A 227 -17.88 15.24 -3.64
CA VAL A 227 -18.58 14.47 -2.60
C VAL A 227 -18.50 12.97 -2.91
N THR A 228 -18.70 12.58 -4.17
CA THR A 228 -18.52 11.19 -4.62
C THR A 228 -17.10 10.69 -4.35
N SER A 229 -16.07 11.48 -4.66
CA SER A 229 -14.67 11.12 -4.43
C SER A 229 -14.33 10.97 -2.94
N ILE A 230 -14.86 11.85 -2.09
CA ILE A 230 -14.70 11.76 -0.62
C ILE A 230 -15.34 10.47 -0.09
N ILE A 231 -16.55 10.13 -0.56
CA ILE A 231 -17.26 8.91 -0.17
C ILE A 231 -16.47 7.64 -0.57
N PHE A 232 -15.92 7.59 -1.78
CA PHE A 232 -15.08 6.46 -2.22
C PHE A 232 -13.68 6.44 -1.57
N LEU A 233 -13.12 7.58 -1.14
CA LEU A 233 -11.87 7.65 -0.39
C LEU A 233 -12.03 7.12 1.05
N ILE A 234 -13.17 7.40 1.68
CA ILE A 234 -13.51 6.90 3.02
C ILE A 234 -13.70 5.37 3.04
N LEU A 235 -14.23 4.79 1.95
CA LEU A 235 -14.56 3.36 1.87
C LEU A 235 -13.36 2.41 2.20
N PRO A 236 -12.18 2.50 1.56
CA PRO A 236 -11.00 1.71 1.95
C PRO A 236 -10.55 1.95 3.40
N MET A 237 -10.77 3.15 3.95
CA MET A 237 -10.43 3.46 5.34
C MET A 237 -11.36 2.71 6.32
N ILE A 238 -12.67 2.66 6.04
CA ILE A 238 -13.64 1.86 6.82
C ILE A 238 -13.27 0.37 6.75
N MET A 239 -13.01 -0.16 5.55
CA MET A 239 -12.66 -1.58 5.39
C MET A 239 -11.36 -1.93 6.13
N ARG A 240 -10.31 -1.10 6.03
CA ARG A 240 -9.06 -1.27 6.79
C ARG A 240 -9.28 -1.17 8.30
N ARG A 241 -10.14 -0.26 8.78
CA ARG A 241 -10.46 -0.14 10.21
C ARG A 241 -11.22 -1.36 10.75
N MET A 242 -12.14 -1.89 9.96
CA MET A 242 -12.88 -3.11 10.28
C MET A 242 -11.96 -4.34 10.34
N SER A 243 -11.06 -4.50 9.37
CA SER A 243 -10.07 -5.61 9.36
C SER A 243 -8.99 -5.47 10.43
N GLN A 244 -8.68 -4.26 10.93
CA GLN A 244 -7.89 -4.07 12.15
C GLN A 244 -8.62 -4.64 13.39
N TRP A 245 -9.91 -4.32 13.56
CA TRP A 245 -10.72 -4.77 14.70
C TRP A 245 -10.92 -6.30 14.76
N GLN A 246 -10.93 -6.96 13.60
CA GLN A 246 -11.02 -8.42 13.46
C GLN A 246 -9.82 -9.24 14.00
N GLY A 247 -8.80 -8.62 14.58
CA GLY A 247 -7.77 -9.34 15.34
C GLY A 247 -6.87 -10.25 14.50
N LYS A 248 -6.65 -9.91 13.23
CA LYS A 248 -5.73 -10.60 12.30
C LYS A 248 -4.31 -10.62 12.88
N LEU A 249 -3.56 -11.71 12.65
CA LEU A 249 -2.24 -11.91 13.27
C LEU A 249 -1.15 -11.06 12.63
N THR A 250 -1.25 -10.79 11.33
CA THR A 250 -0.21 -10.08 10.57
C THR A 250 -0.75 -8.92 9.75
N LYS A 251 0.12 -7.95 9.38
CA LYS A 251 -0.23 -6.83 8.50
C LYS A 251 -0.64 -7.36 7.11
N ASN A 252 0.09 -8.33 6.56
CA ASN A 252 -0.22 -8.99 5.29
C ASN A 252 -1.55 -9.74 5.32
N GLU A 253 -1.85 -10.50 6.39
CA GLU A 253 -3.15 -11.17 6.55
C GLU A 253 -4.29 -10.14 6.58
N ARG A 254 -4.08 -9.02 7.27
CA ARG A 254 -5.04 -7.91 7.34
C ARG A 254 -5.25 -7.23 5.99
N GLU A 255 -4.19 -6.91 5.25
CA GLU A 255 -4.29 -6.25 3.96
C GLU A 255 -4.94 -7.16 2.89
N ARG A 256 -4.61 -8.46 2.88
CA ARG A 256 -5.33 -9.44 2.05
C ARG A 256 -6.81 -9.55 2.43
N ASP A 257 -7.16 -9.44 3.70
CA ASP A 257 -8.56 -9.42 4.16
C ASP A 257 -9.30 -8.14 3.74
N VAL A 258 -8.64 -6.98 3.77
CA VAL A 258 -9.14 -5.72 3.19
C VAL A 258 -9.37 -5.86 1.67
N ALA A 259 -8.44 -6.49 0.95
CA ALA A 259 -8.58 -6.77 -0.48
C ALA A 259 -9.78 -7.69 -0.78
N ASN A 260 -10.04 -8.68 0.07
CA ASN A 260 -11.24 -9.54 -0.04
C ASN A 260 -12.54 -8.76 0.17
N LYS A 261 -12.62 -7.93 1.22
CA LYS A 261 -13.81 -7.11 1.51
C LYS A 261 -14.09 -6.10 0.40
N LEU A 262 -13.08 -5.35 -0.03
CA LEU A 262 -13.25 -4.36 -1.09
C LEU A 262 -13.58 -5.02 -2.43
N TYR A 263 -12.93 -6.11 -2.83
CA TYR A 263 -13.33 -6.82 -4.07
C TYR A 263 -14.80 -7.27 -4.02
N ALA A 264 -15.24 -7.86 -2.91
CA ALA A 264 -16.63 -8.27 -2.73
C ALA A 264 -17.59 -7.07 -2.77
N PHE A 265 -17.20 -5.93 -2.19
CA PHE A 265 -17.96 -4.68 -2.23
C PHE A 265 -18.07 -4.12 -3.65
N PHE A 266 -16.96 -3.98 -4.38
CA PHE A 266 -16.96 -3.45 -5.76
C PHE A 266 -17.76 -4.38 -6.69
N PHE A 267 -17.58 -5.69 -6.57
CA PHE A 267 -18.37 -6.66 -7.32
C PHE A 267 -19.88 -6.58 -7.00
N PHE A 268 -20.26 -6.47 -5.72
CA PHE A 268 -21.67 -6.43 -5.34
C PHE A 268 -22.32 -5.08 -5.67
N ASN A 269 -21.79 -3.97 -5.17
CA ASN A 269 -22.41 -2.65 -5.33
C ASN A 269 -22.21 -2.05 -6.72
N ASN A 270 -20.98 -2.06 -7.25
CA ASN A 270 -20.68 -1.34 -8.49
C ASN A 270 -20.97 -2.18 -9.74
N PHE A 271 -20.84 -3.50 -9.68
CA PHE A 271 -21.10 -4.38 -10.83
C PHE A 271 -22.49 -5.04 -10.78
N PHE A 272 -22.80 -5.82 -9.75
CA PHE A 272 -24.04 -6.61 -9.68
C PHE A 272 -25.28 -5.73 -9.46
N VAL A 273 -25.29 -4.88 -8.42
CA VAL A 273 -26.43 -3.98 -8.11
C VAL A 273 -26.66 -2.98 -9.24
N PHE A 274 -25.61 -2.40 -9.83
CA PHE A 274 -25.74 -1.50 -10.99
C PHE A 274 -26.45 -2.19 -12.17
N THR A 275 -26.00 -3.40 -12.55
CA THR A 275 -26.60 -4.16 -13.65
C THR A 275 -28.05 -4.54 -13.34
N MET A 276 -28.34 -4.97 -12.10
CA MET A 276 -29.71 -5.28 -11.65
C MET A 276 -30.61 -4.04 -11.57
N MET A 277 -30.08 -2.87 -11.25
CA MET A 277 -30.87 -1.62 -11.20
C MET A 277 -31.40 -1.25 -12.59
N SER A 278 -30.65 -1.54 -13.66
CA SER A 278 -31.14 -1.38 -15.04
C SER A 278 -32.29 -2.35 -15.36
N VAL A 279 -32.19 -3.62 -14.93
CA VAL A 279 -33.29 -4.60 -15.06
C VAL A 279 -34.55 -4.12 -14.32
N ILE A 280 -34.38 -3.72 -13.05
CA ILE A 280 -35.48 -3.25 -12.19
C ILE A 280 -36.14 -2.01 -12.79
N TRP A 281 -35.37 -1.06 -13.32
CA TRP A 281 -35.92 0.14 -13.95
C TRP A 281 -36.73 -0.17 -15.21
N ASN A 282 -36.25 -1.06 -16.07
CA ASN A 282 -36.97 -1.49 -17.28
C ASN A 282 -38.26 -2.24 -16.93
N VAL A 283 -38.21 -3.10 -15.90
CA VAL A 283 -39.38 -3.79 -15.35
C VAL A 283 -40.41 -2.80 -14.78
N VAL A 284 -39.97 -1.81 -13.99
CA VAL A 284 -40.85 -0.81 -13.38
C VAL A 284 -41.47 0.12 -14.42
N SER A 285 -40.70 0.58 -15.43
CA SER A 285 -41.23 1.46 -16.47
C SER A 285 -42.28 0.76 -17.34
N GLN A 286 -42.08 -0.52 -17.68
CA GLN A 286 -43.09 -1.32 -18.37
C GLN A 286 -44.34 -1.57 -17.51
N VAL A 287 -44.19 -1.87 -16.22
CA VAL A 287 -45.36 -2.00 -15.31
C VAL A 287 -46.14 -0.69 -15.23
N ILE A 288 -45.47 0.46 -15.15
CA ILE A 288 -46.13 1.78 -15.16
C ILE A 288 -46.86 2.02 -16.49
N GLN A 289 -46.27 1.65 -17.64
CA GLN A 289 -46.93 1.76 -18.95
C GLN A 289 -48.16 0.83 -19.05
N TYR A 290 -48.05 -0.44 -18.66
CA TYR A 290 -49.18 -1.38 -18.69
C TYR A 290 -50.31 -1.03 -17.72
N VAL A 291 -50.01 -0.37 -16.59
CA VAL A 291 -51.01 0.16 -15.66
C VAL A 291 -51.62 1.49 -16.15
N GLY A 292 -50.82 2.32 -16.84
CA GLY A 292 -51.25 3.61 -17.39
C GLY A 292 -52.01 3.55 -18.72
N SER A 293 -52.05 2.40 -19.41
CA SER A 293 -52.77 2.22 -20.68
C SER A 293 -54.04 1.36 -20.54
N ASP A 294 -55.05 1.94 -19.87
CA ASP A 294 -56.49 1.67 -20.04
C ASP A 294 -56.98 0.19 -20.02
N ASN A 295 -56.33 -0.69 -19.24
CA ASN A 295 -56.76 -2.09 -19.09
C ASN A 295 -56.77 -2.58 -17.63
N HIS A 296 -57.69 -2.05 -16.83
CA HIS A 296 -57.87 -2.40 -15.40
C HIS A 296 -58.19 -3.88 -15.08
N ASN A 297 -58.30 -4.78 -16.07
CA ASN A 297 -58.71 -6.18 -15.89
C ASN A 297 -57.59 -7.22 -16.14
N MET A 298 -56.32 -6.84 -16.26
CA MET A 298 -55.22 -7.82 -16.35
C MET A 298 -54.78 -8.31 -14.96
N SER A 299 -54.84 -9.63 -14.75
CA SER A 299 -54.35 -10.26 -13.51
C SER A 299 -52.82 -10.16 -13.39
N PHE A 300 -52.30 -10.01 -12.16
CA PHE A 300 -50.86 -9.98 -11.87
C PHE A 300 -50.06 -11.11 -12.56
N ILE A 301 -50.65 -12.31 -12.70
CA ILE A 301 -50.02 -13.46 -13.35
C ILE A 301 -49.90 -13.26 -14.86
N GLN A 302 -50.89 -12.62 -15.50
CA GLN A 302 -50.85 -12.27 -16.92
C GLN A 302 -49.85 -11.14 -17.19
N VAL A 303 -49.76 -10.16 -16.29
CA VAL A 303 -48.75 -9.09 -16.34
C VAL A 303 -47.35 -9.69 -16.21
N PHE A 304 -47.12 -10.59 -15.25
CA PHE A 304 -45.83 -11.27 -15.04
C PHE A 304 -45.41 -12.10 -16.26
N ASN A 305 -46.33 -12.85 -16.87
CA ASN A 305 -46.05 -13.63 -18.09
C ASN A 305 -45.81 -12.75 -19.33
N LYS A 306 -46.45 -11.59 -19.43
CA LYS A 306 -46.17 -10.60 -20.50
C LYS A 306 -44.85 -9.86 -20.32
N LEU A 307 -44.31 -9.77 -19.10
CA LEU A 307 -43.14 -8.96 -18.78
C LEU A 307 -41.81 -9.46 -19.38
N GLN A 308 -41.79 -10.64 -20.01
CA GLN A 308 -40.63 -11.25 -20.70
C GLN A 308 -39.30 -11.02 -19.97
N ILE A 309 -39.28 -11.32 -18.66
CA ILE A 309 -38.23 -10.85 -17.73
C ILE A 309 -36.82 -11.25 -18.19
N GLY A 310 -36.67 -12.41 -18.84
CA GLY A 310 -35.40 -12.81 -19.46
C GLY A 310 -34.91 -11.85 -20.55
N GLU A 311 -35.79 -11.41 -21.45
CA GLU A 311 -35.47 -10.47 -22.52
C GLU A 311 -35.11 -9.09 -21.96
N GLN A 312 -35.78 -8.67 -20.88
CA GLN A 312 -35.42 -7.46 -20.14
C GLN A 312 -34.05 -7.58 -19.45
N ILE A 313 -33.70 -8.76 -18.91
CA ILE A 313 -32.37 -9.06 -18.36
C ILE A 313 -31.30 -9.00 -19.47
N ALA A 314 -31.52 -9.66 -20.61
CA ALA A 314 -30.57 -9.66 -21.72
C ALA A 314 -30.34 -8.24 -22.26
N THR A 315 -31.41 -7.47 -22.46
CA THR A 315 -31.36 -6.07 -22.92
C THR A 315 -30.64 -5.15 -21.93
N ALA A 316 -30.92 -5.29 -20.63
CA ALA A 316 -30.22 -4.54 -19.59
C ALA A 316 -28.72 -4.87 -19.50
N ILE A 317 -28.35 -6.14 -19.65
CA ILE A 317 -26.94 -6.58 -19.70
C ILE A 317 -26.24 -5.98 -20.92
N ILE A 318 -26.85 -6.03 -22.11
CA ILE A 318 -26.29 -5.45 -23.33
C ILE A 318 -26.11 -3.93 -23.18
N ASN A 319 -27.13 -3.22 -22.68
CA ASN A 319 -27.04 -1.78 -22.43
C ASN A 319 -25.98 -1.42 -21.38
N ALA A 320 -25.82 -2.24 -20.33
CA ALA A 320 -24.76 -2.05 -19.34
C ALA A 320 -23.35 -2.22 -19.93
N SER A 321 -23.16 -3.06 -20.95
CA SER A 321 -21.85 -3.25 -21.60
C SER A 321 -21.28 -1.95 -22.17
N SER A 322 -22.12 -1.08 -22.75
CA SER A 322 -21.74 0.24 -23.27
C SER A 322 -21.30 1.22 -22.17
N PHE A 323 -21.93 1.15 -20.99
CA PHE A 323 -21.44 1.87 -19.80
C PHE A 323 -20.06 1.35 -19.37
N TRP A 324 -19.84 0.03 -19.42
CA TRP A 324 -18.57 -0.58 -19.03
C TRP A 324 -17.41 -0.27 -19.98
N VAL A 325 -17.67 -0.14 -21.29
CA VAL A 325 -16.73 0.44 -22.28
C VAL A 325 -16.29 1.85 -21.83
N MET A 326 -17.25 2.74 -21.60
CA MET A 326 -17.02 4.12 -21.15
C MET A 326 -16.30 4.19 -19.79
N TYR A 327 -16.55 3.24 -18.89
CA TYR A 327 -15.93 3.16 -17.58
C TYR A 327 -14.44 2.77 -17.67
N ILE A 328 -14.10 1.74 -18.45
CA ILE A 328 -12.70 1.32 -18.66
C ILE A 328 -11.94 2.41 -19.44
N LEU A 329 -12.56 3.05 -20.43
CA LEU A 329 -11.92 4.18 -21.13
C LEU A 329 -11.52 5.29 -20.14
N LYS A 330 -12.41 5.68 -19.22
CA LYS A 330 -12.13 6.67 -18.16
C LYS A 330 -11.06 6.21 -17.16
N ALA A 331 -10.92 4.90 -16.90
CA ALA A 331 -9.89 4.38 -16.00
C ALA A 331 -8.45 4.67 -16.48
N ASN A 332 -8.22 4.79 -17.78
CA ASN A 332 -6.93 5.18 -18.35
C ASN A 332 -6.47 6.57 -17.89
N LEU A 333 -7.38 7.55 -17.87
CA LEU A 333 -7.09 8.88 -17.33
C LEU A 333 -6.74 8.82 -15.83
N GLY A 334 -7.38 7.92 -15.09
CA GLY A 334 -7.04 7.65 -13.68
C GLY A 334 -5.61 7.16 -13.49
N ALA A 335 -5.08 6.31 -14.39
CA ALA A 335 -3.70 5.86 -14.34
C ALA A 335 -2.68 7.00 -14.56
N VAL A 336 -2.97 7.92 -15.49
CA VAL A 336 -2.14 9.13 -15.71
C VAL A 336 -2.11 10.01 -14.46
N LEU A 337 -3.26 10.23 -13.82
CA LEU A 337 -3.37 11.08 -12.63
C LEU A 337 -2.72 10.46 -11.37
N ASP A 338 -2.68 9.14 -11.27
CA ASP A 338 -2.01 8.41 -10.19
C ASP A 338 -0.47 8.46 -10.33
N LEU A 339 0.09 8.43 -11.55
CA LEU A 339 1.51 8.72 -11.78
C LEU A 339 1.86 10.16 -11.39
N LEU A 340 1.05 11.13 -11.81
CA LEU A 340 1.27 12.55 -11.52
C LEU A 340 1.18 12.89 -10.03
N GLN A 341 0.73 11.97 -9.16
CA GLN A 341 0.67 12.13 -7.71
C GLN A 341 -0.01 13.45 -7.26
N VAL A 342 -0.95 13.97 -8.06
CA VAL A 342 -1.43 15.37 -7.96
C VAL A 342 -1.89 15.72 -6.54
N PHE A 343 -2.60 14.80 -5.89
CA PHE A 343 -3.05 14.96 -4.50
C PHE A 343 -1.88 14.98 -3.49
N THR A 344 -0.88 14.09 -3.61
CA THR A 344 0.32 14.11 -2.76
C THR A 344 1.06 15.43 -2.91
N LEU A 345 1.35 15.86 -4.14
CA LEU A 345 2.12 17.07 -4.41
C LEU A 345 1.40 18.32 -3.89
N PHE A 346 0.10 18.43 -4.17
CA PHE A 346 -0.74 19.52 -3.67
C PHE A 346 -0.78 19.54 -2.14
N TRP A 347 -1.05 18.39 -1.50
CA TRP A 347 -1.18 18.31 -0.05
C TRP A 347 0.16 18.56 0.66
N ASN A 348 1.26 17.97 0.21
CA ASN A 348 2.58 18.17 0.79
C ASN A 348 3.03 19.64 0.65
N SER A 349 2.78 20.27 -0.50
CA SER A 349 3.03 21.71 -0.71
C SER A 349 2.16 22.57 0.22
N PHE A 350 0.87 22.27 0.33
CA PHE A 350 -0.05 22.96 1.23
C PHE A 350 0.39 22.84 2.71
N GLN A 351 0.79 21.64 3.15
CA GLN A 351 1.30 21.43 4.50
C GLN A 351 2.60 22.20 4.76
N LYS A 352 3.58 22.14 3.84
CA LYS A 352 4.85 22.88 3.96
C LYS A 352 4.64 24.40 3.93
N ARG A 353 3.62 24.92 3.23
CA ARG A 353 3.37 26.38 3.10
C ARG A 353 2.47 26.98 4.19
N PHE A 354 1.41 26.29 4.61
CA PHE A 354 0.38 26.85 5.50
C PHE A 354 0.44 26.31 6.93
N LEU A 355 0.83 25.05 7.11
CA LEU A 355 1.06 24.50 8.45
C LEU A 355 2.46 24.90 8.95
N SER A 356 2.84 24.40 10.12
CA SER A 356 4.19 24.51 10.65
C SER A 356 4.59 23.14 11.16
N PRO A 357 4.94 22.22 10.23
CA PRO A 357 5.24 20.84 10.55
C PRO A 357 6.51 20.75 11.42
N THR A 358 6.58 19.73 12.27
CA THR A 358 7.78 19.43 13.05
C THR A 358 8.91 18.89 12.14
N PRO A 359 10.19 18.88 12.57
CA PRO A 359 11.26 18.25 11.80
C PRO A 359 10.97 16.78 11.47
N ARG A 360 10.44 16.02 12.44
CA ARG A 360 9.97 14.64 12.24
C ARG A 360 8.81 14.55 11.24
N GLU A 361 7.84 15.48 11.27
CA GLU A 361 6.77 15.54 10.26
C GLU A 361 7.33 15.89 8.87
N LEU A 362 8.39 16.69 8.76
CA LEU A 362 9.05 16.99 7.47
C LEU A 362 9.79 15.77 6.91
N MET A 363 10.60 15.07 7.72
CA MET A 363 11.23 13.80 7.33
C MET A 363 10.19 12.76 6.89
N LEU A 364 9.08 12.63 7.63
CA LEU A 364 7.98 11.73 7.30
C LEU A 364 7.13 12.19 6.08
N LEU A 365 7.31 13.42 5.60
CA LEU A 365 6.73 13.92 4.34
C LEU A 365 7.67 13.74 3.14
N THR A 366 8.97 13.60 3.38
CA THR A 366 9.97 13.17 2.38
C THR A 366 10.01 11.64 2.25
N ALA A 367 9.54 10.90 3.26
CA ALA A 367 9.49 9.44 3.25
C ALA A 367 8.77 8.85 2.02
N PRO A 368 9.36 7.84 1.33
CA PRO A 368 8.75 7.20 0.19
C PRO A 368 7.43 6.53 0.59
N GLN A 369 6.43 6.64 -0.28
CA GLN A 369 5.10 6.17 0.06
C GLN A 369 5.07 4.64 0.13
N SER A 370 4.29 4.07 1.05
CA SER A 370 4.14 2.61 1.07
C SER A 370 3.17 2.14 -0.02
N PHE A 371 3.58 1.19 -0.87
CA PHE A 371 2.68 0.67 -1.89
C PHE A 371 1.42 0.05 -1.27
N ASN A 372 0.24 0.48 -1.72
CA ASN A 372 -1.04 0.05 -1.18
C ASN A 372 -1.57 -1.16 -1.96
N PHE A 373 -0.85 -2.28 -1.89
CA PHE A 373 -1.14 -3.55 -2.59
C PHE A 373 -2.63 -3.89 -2.66
N SER A 374 -3.32 -3.78 -1.52
CA SER A 374 -4.76 -3.98 -1.39
C SER A 374 -5.53 -3.22 -2.46
N VAL A 375 -5.41 -1.88 -2.50
CA VAL A 375 -6.18 -0.99 -3.37
C VAL A 375 -5.85 -1.19 -4.84
N TYR A 376 -4.57 -1.22 -5.21
CA TYR A 376 -4.17 -1.37 -6.61
C TYR A 376 -4.58 -2.73 -7.19
N TYR A 377 -4.43 -3.83 -6.45
CA TYR A 377 -4.89 -5.14 -6.93
C TYR A 377 -6.42 -5.21 -7.11
N ILE A 378 -7.22 -4.50 -6.30
CA ILE A 378 -8.68 -4.49 -6.48
C ILE A 378 -9.08 -3.78 -7.77
N TRP A 379 -8.48 -2.63 -8.08
CA TRP A 379 -8.81 -1.88 -9.30
C TRP A 379 -8.53 -2.73 -10.55
N VAL A 380 -7.32 -3.29 -10.65
CA VAL A 380 -6.95 -4.18 -11.77
C VAL A 380 -7.88 -5.40 -11.83
N LEU A 381 -8.12 -6.09 -10.71
CA LEU A 381 -9.07 -7.22 -10.65
C LEU A 381 -10.50 -6.82 -11.05
N PHE A 382 -10.95 -5.62 -10.72
CA PHE A 382 -12.29 -5.13 -11.07
C PHE A 382 -12.41 -4.86 -12.57
N TYR A 383 -11.43 -4.19 -13.17
CA TYR A 383 -11.38 -3.99 -14.63
C TYR A 383 -11.27 -5.32 -15.39
N SER A 384 -10.44 -6.26 -14.91
CA SER A 384 -10.41 -7.64 -15.44
C SER A 384 -11.75 -8.36 -15.27
N THR A 385 -12.49 -8.12 -14.17
CA THR A 385 -13.80 -8.74 -13.95
C THR A 385 -14.84 -8.22 -14.93
N ILE A 386 -14.83 -6.92 -15.21
CA ILE A 386 -15.71 -6.29 -16.20
C ILE A 386 -15.43 -6.84 -17.60
N ALA A 387 -14.16 -6.94 -18.02
CA ALA A 387 -13.80 -7.50 -19.32
C ALA A 387 -14.13 -8.99 -19.45
N LEU A 388 -13.80 -9.82 -18.44
CA LEU A 388 -14.15 -11.24 -18.44
C LEU A 388 -15.67 -11.47 -18.43
N ALA A 389 -16.47 -10.49 -17.97
CA ALA A 389 -17.92 -10.55 -18.01
C ALA A 389 -18.54 -10.09 -19.35
N PHE A 390 -17.97 -9.08 -20.01
CA PHE A 390 -18.62 -8.39 -21.12
C PHE A 390 -17.89 -8.47 -22.48
N THR A 391 -16.63 -8.90 -22.55
CA THR A 391 -15.89 -8.99 -23.84
C THR A 391 -16.60 -9.88 -24.88
N SER A 392 -17.25 -10.97 -24.45
CA SER A 392 -18.01 -11.85 -25.36
C SER A 392 -19.32 -11.23 -25.89
N ILE A 393 -19.78 -10.12 -25.30
CA ILE A 393 -20.97 -9.37 -25.73
C ILE A 393 -20.54 -8.12 -26.52
N GLN A 394 -19.50 -7.44 -26.04
CA GLN A 394 -19.03 -6.14 -26.53
C GLN A 394 -17.50 -6.17 -26.71
N PRO A 395 -16.99 -6.73 -27.83
CA PRO A 395 -15.57 -7.07 -27.99
C PRO A 395 -14.59 -5.91 -27.83
N ILE A 396 -15.01 -4.67 -28.08
CA ILE A 396 -14.18 -3.46 -27.93
C ILE A 396 -13.69 -3.21 -26.49
N ILE A 397 -14.30 -3.86 -25.49
CA ILE A 397 -13.80 -3.86 -24.10
C ILE A 397 -12.39 -4.48 -24.00
N PHE A 398 -12.08 -5.49 -24.83
CA PHE A 398 -10.79 -6.18 -24.79
C PHE A 398 -9.60 -5.27 -25.13
N PRO A 399 -9.52 -4.61 -26.31
CA PRO A 399 -8.41 -3.71 -26.62
C PRO A 399 -8.34 -2.51 -25.66
N MET A 400 -9.46 -2.02 -25.13
CA MET A 400 -9.45 -0.95 -24.11
C MET A 400 -8.82 -1.40 -22.79
N LEU A 401 -9.09 -2.64 -22.34
CA LEU A 401 -8.41 -3.19 -21.17
C LEU A 401 -6.94 -3.51 -21.46
N THR A 402 -6.61 -4.05 -22.64
CA THR A 402 -5.22 -4.33 -23.02
C THR A 402 -4.38 -3.05 -23.05
N PHE A 403 -4.91 -1.95 -23.57
CA PHE A 403 -4.27 -0.64 -23.52
C PHE A 403 -4.06 -0.17 -22.07
N TYR A 404 -5.09 -0.26 -21.21
CA TYR A 404 -4.98 0.06 -19.79
C TYR A 404 -3.88 -0.76 -19.09
N LEU A 405 -3.86 -2.08 -19.29
CA LEU A 405 -2.88 -2.97 -18.64
C LEU A 405 -1.45 -2.72 -19.16
N TRP A 406 -1.27 -2.51 -20.46
CA TRP A 406 0.03 -2.17 -21.05
C TRP A 406 0.59 -0.87 -20.47
N PHE A 407 -0.26 0.16 -20.36
CA PHE A 407 0.11 1.45 -19.80
C PHE A 407 0.37 1.37 -18.29
N ASP A 408 -0.49 0.71 -17.51
CA ASP A 408 -0.31 0.52 -16.06
C ASP A 408 0.96 -0.28 -15.75
N ILE A 409 1.32 -1.31 -16.54
CA ILE A 409 2.60 -2.03 -16.35
C ILE A 409 3.81 -1.09 -16.44
N ILE A 410 3.84 -0.19 -17.42
CA ILE A 410 4.94 0.79 -17.58
C ILE A 410 4.97 1.76 -16.40
N LEU A 411 3.82 2.35 -16.06
CA LEU A 411 3.70 3.32 -14.96
C LEU A 411 4.00 2.71 -13.59
N LYS A 412 3.55 1.49 -13.33
CA LYS A 412 3.78 0.78 -12.07
C LYS A 412 5.22 0.30 -11.94
N LYS A 413 5.89 -0.11 -13.03
CA LYS A 413 7.33 -0.38 -13.01
C LYS A 413 8.12 0.85 -12.56
N TYR A 414 7.85 2.02 -13.16
CA TYR A 414 8.48 3.27 -12.74
C TYR A 414 8.16 3.61 -11.27
N SER A 415 6.88 3.57 -10.89
CA SER A 415 6.42 3.89 -9.54
C SER A 415 7.03 3.00 -8.44
N LEU A 416 7.15 1.70 -8.70
CA LEU A 416 7.72 0.73 -7.76
C LEU A 416 9.25 0.81 -7.67
N MET A 417 9.93 1.42 -8.64
CA MET A 417 11.39 1.53 -8.67
C MET A 417 11.91 2.83 -8.06
N TYR A 418 11.12 3.92 -8.10
CA TYR A 418 11.57 5.26 -7.67
C TYR A 418 10.76 5.90 -6.54
N MET A 419 9.55 5.43 -6.23
CA MET A 419 8.57 6.21 -5.44
C MET A 419 7.90 5.43 -4.30
N PHE A 420 7.79 4.11 -4.42
CA PHE A 420 7.12 3.27 -3.44
C PHE A 420 8.05 2.29 -2.72
N VAL A 421 7.89 2.15 -1.40
CA VAL A 421 8.55 1.13 -0.58
C VAL A 421 7.58 0.03 -0.14
N THR A 422 8.06 -1.21 -0.13
CA THR A 422 7.31 -2.40 0.31
C THR A 422 7.30 -2.50 1.84
N LYS A 423 6.12 -2.31 2.45
CA LYS A 423 5.95 -2.20 3.92
C LYS A 423 6.11 -3.49 4.74
N ALA A 424 6.08 -4.61 4.04
CA ALA A 424 6.30 -5.97 4.50
C ALA A 424 6.24 -6.83 3.23
N GLU A 425 7.25 -7.68 3.01
CA GLU A 425 7.13 -8.67 1.94
C GLU A 425 6.10 -9.74 2.33
N SER A 426 5.44 -10.31 1.33
CA SER A 426 4.36 -11.29 1.53
C SER A 426 4.62 -12.61 0.81
N ASP A 427 5.83 -12.83 0.29
CA ASP A 427 6.27 -14.05 -0.38
C ASP A 427 5.27 -14.53 -1.45
N GLY A 428 4.70 -13.58 -2.21
CA GLY A 428 3.69 -13.81 -3.24
C GLY A 428 2.29 -14.18 -2.74
N MET A 429 2.00 -14.17 -1.43
CA MET A 429 0.75 -14.68 -0.81
C MET A 429 -0.57 -13.96 -1.18
N PHE A 430 -0.52 -12.99 -2.09
CA PHE A 430 -1.67 -12.43 -2.81
C PHE A 430 -2.02 -13.22 -4.09
N TRP A 431 -1.09 -13.95 -4.70
CA TRP A 431 -1.30 -14.68 -5.96
C TRP A 431 -2.43 -15.72 -5.89
N PRO A 432 -2.54 -16.57 -4.85
CA PRO A 432 -3.69 -17.47 -4.71
C PRO A 432 -5.02 -16.73 -4.54
N PHE A 433 -5.02 -15.49 -4.01
CA PHE A 433 -6.21 -14.65 -3.95
C PHE A 433 -6.57 -14.11 -5.33
N ILE A 434 -5.61 -13.53 -6.06
CA ILE A 434 -5.78 -12.98 -7.42
C ILE A 434 -6.35 -14.05 -8.36
N VAL A 435 -5.74 -15.24 -8.43
CA VAL A 435 -6.21 -16.35 -9.28
C VAL A 435 -7.62 -16.80 -8.91
N ASN A 436 -7.96 -16.87 -7.62
CA ASN A 436 -9.33 -17.20 -7.19
C ASN A 436 -10.36 -16.11 -7.54
N ARG A 437 -9.96 -14.85 -7.71
CA ARG A 437 -10.84 -13.77 -8.18
C ARG A 437 -10.99 -13.75 -9.70
N LEU A 438 -9.92 -13.98 -10.46
CA LEU A 438 -9.99 -14.13 -11.92
C LEU A 438 -10.86 -15.34 -12.33
N LEU A 439 -10.73 -16.48 -11.65
CA LEU A 439 -11.59 -17.65 -11.91
C LEU A 439 -13.05 -17.43 -11.49
N PHE A 440 -13.30 -16.62 -10.46
CA PHE A 440 -14.65 -16.21 -10.10
C PHE A 440 -15.24 -15.27 -11.15
N ALA A 441 -14.47 -14.29 -11.63
CA ALA A 441 -14.86 -13.38 -12.71
C ALA A 441 -15.19 -14.13 -14.02
N LEU A 442 -14.32 -15.06 -14.44
CA LEU A 442 -14.58 -15.93 -15.59
C LEU A 442 -15.84 -16.79 -15.40
N GLY A 443 -16.06 -17.33 -14.20
CA GLY A 443 -17.30 -18.04 -13.86
C GLY A 443 -18.54 -17.17 -13.98
N VAL A 444 -18.49 -15.92 -13.51
CA VAL A 444 -19.58 -14.93 -13.64
C VAL A 444 -19.80 -14.55 -15.11
N GLY A 445 -18.74 -14.33 -15.88
CA GLY A 445 -18.83 -14.05 -17.31
C GLY A 445 -19.47 -15.19 -18.11
N ASN A 446 -19.11 -16.44 -17.83
CA ASN A 446 -19.76 -17.60 -18.42
C ASN A 446 -21.26 -17.69 -18.08
N ILE A 447 -21.67 -17.26 -16.87
CA ILE A 447 -23.10 -17.22 -16.47
C ILE A 447 -23.84 -16.09 -17.20
N ILE A 448 -23.23 -14.91 -17.34
CA ILE A 448 -23.79 -13.77 -18.07
C ILE A 448 -23.93 -14.09 -19.57
N LEU A 449 -22.90 -14.69 -20.17
CA LEU A 449 -22.91 -15.16 -21.55
C LEU A 449 -23.99 -16.23 -21.76
N LEU A 450 -24.10 -17.21 -20.86
CA LEU A 450 -25.14 -18.24 -20.89
C LEU A 450 -26.54 -17.62 -20.84
N ALA A 451 -26.77 -16.64 -19.97
CA ALA A 451 -28.06 -15.96 -19.89
C ALA A 451 -28.42 -15.25 -21.22
N VAL A 452 -27.51 -14.45 -21.77
CA VAL A 452 -27.76 -13.73 -23.04
C VAL A 452 -27.96 -14.70 -24.21
N VAL A 453 -27.08 -15.70 -24.37
CA VAL A 453 -27.15 -16.67 -25.48
C VAL A 453 -28.37 -17.59 -25.38
N TRP A 454 -28.77 -18.03 -24.18
CA TRP A 454 -29.99 -18.83 -23.99
C TRP A 454 -31.26 -18.04 -24.36
N ILE A 455 -31.29 -16.74 -24.06
CA ILE A 455 -32.45 -15.88 -24.24
C ILE A 455 -32.57 -15.39 -25.70
N GLN A 456 -31.45 -15.06 -26.35
CA GLN A 456 -31.45 -14.55 -27.74
C GLN A 456 -31.21 -15.63 -28.81
N GLY A 457 -30.34 -16.61 -28.52
CA GLY A 457 -29.97 -17.70 -29.44
C GLY A 457 -30.75 -19.01 -29.22
N GLY A 458 -31.60 -19.06 -28.18
CA GLY A 458 -32.43 -20.21 -27.86
C GLY A 458 -31.68 -21.40 -27.25
N LEU A 459 -32.44 -22.46 -26.97
CA LEU A 459 -32.00 -23.61 -26.17
C LEU A 459 -30.75 -24.31 -26.75
N ALA A 460 -30.68 -24.47 -28.08
CA ALA A 460 -29.60 -25.21 -28.73
C ALA A 460 -28.23 -24.52 -28.54
N LEU A 461 -28.16 -23.20 -28.72
CA LEU A 461 -26.94 -22.43 -28.48
C LEU A 461 -26.66 -22.29 -26.99
N GLY A 462 -27.68 -22.10 -26.16
CA GLY A 462 -27.54 -22.06 -24.70
C GLY A 462 -26.89 -23.34 -24.13
N MET A 463 -27.29 -24.51 -24.62
CA MET A 463 -26.74 -25.81 -24.20
C MET A 463 -25.24 -25.98 -24.52
N ALA A 464 -24.71 -25.30 -25.55
CA ALA A 464 -23.27 -25.31 -25.85
C ALA A 464 -22.44 -24.51 -24.83
N VAL A 465 -23.04 -23.54 -24.13
CA VAL A 465 -22.37 -22.70 -23.12
C VAL A 465 -22.36 -23.38 -21.73
N VAL A 466 -23.35 -24.25 -21.45
CA VAL A 466 -23.53 -24.95 -20.16
C VAL A 466 -22.25 -25.64 -19.61
N PRO A 467 -21.37 -26.29 -20.40
CA PRO A 467 -20.17 -26.95 -19.88
C PRO A 467 -19.11 -26.00 -19.29
N LEU A 468 -19.03 -24.75 -19.77
CA LEU A 468 -17.95 -23.80 -19.42
C LEU A 468 -17.83 -23.51 -17.90
N PRO A 469 -18.90 -23.18 -17.15
CA PRO A 469 -18.79 -23.00 -15.70
C PRO A 469 -18.31 -24.26 -14.96
N PHE A 470 -18.68 -25.47 -15.41
CA PHE A 470 -18.19 -26.71 -14.80
C PHE A 470 -16.69 -26.94 -15.05
N ILE A 471 -16.19 -26.60 -16.24
CA ILE A 471 -14.75 -26.65 -16.56
C ILE A 471 -13.96 -25.70 -15.64
N VAL A 472 -14.45 -24.47 -15.41
CA VAL A 472 -13.82 -23.52 -14.48
C VAL A 472 -13.81 -24.05 -13.03
N ILE A 473 -14.87 -24.71 -12.58
CA ILE A 473 -14.93 -25.35 -11.26
C ILE A 473 -13.95 -26.52 -11.16
N ALA A 474 -13.88 -27.38 -12.18
CA ALA A 474 -12.94 -28.51 -12.23
C ALA A 474 -11.48 -28.03 -12.21
N PHE A 475 -11.15 -27.00 -12.99
CA PHE A 475 -9.83 -26.37 -13.00
C PHE A 475 -9.46 -25.76 -11.64
N LYS A 476 -10.40 -25.08 -10.98
CA LYS A 476 -10.21 -24.57 -9.61
C LYS A 476 -9.93 -25.70 -8.60
N ILE A 477 -10.59 -26.86 -8.72
CA ILE A 477 -10.33 -28.03 -7.88
C ILE A 477 -8.93 -28.61 -8.16
N TYR A 478 -8.50 -28.68 -9.42
CA TYR A 478 -7.14 -29.09 -9.81
C TYR A 478 -6.07 -28.17 -9.21
N LEU A 479 -6.20 -26.85 -9.37
CA LEU A 479 -5.29 -25.86 -8.78
C LEU A 479 -5.22 -25.99 -7.25
N HIS A 480 -6.37 -26.17 -6.60
CA HIS A 480 -6.43 -26.34 -5.15
C HIS A 480 -5.73 -27.62 -4.66
N LYS A 481 -5.83 -28.72 -5.42
CA LYS A 481 -5.17 -29.99 -5.07
C LYS A 481 -3.67 -30.00 -5.39
N LYS A 482 -3.24 -29.40 -6.51
CA LYS A 482 -1.86 -29.50 -7.01
C LYS A 482 -0.96 -28.33 -6.61
N LEU A 483 -1.40 -27.07 -6.78
CA LEU A 483 -0.52 -25.91 -6.65
C LEU A 483 -0.51 -25.29 -5.24
N ASN A 484 -1.66 -25.20 -4.57
CA ASN A 484 -1.72 -24.69 -3.19
C ASN A 484 -0.74 -25.38 -2.19
N PRO A 485 -0.57 -26.71 -2.16
CA PRO A 485 0.34 -27.36 -1.21
C PRO A 485 1.83 -27.18 -1.53
N LEU A 486 2.17 -26.67 -2.72
CA LEU A 486 3.51 -26.19 -3.09
C LEU A 486 3.66 -24.73 -2.62
N PHE A 487 2.68 -23.88 -2.94
CA PHE A 487 2.71 -22.44 -2.62
C PHE A 487 2.85 -22.14 -1.12
N PHE A 488 2.22 -22.93 -0.23
CA PHE A 488 2.26 -22.68 1.21
C PHE A 488 3.43 -23.36 1.96
N TYR A 489 4.15 -24.29 1.33
CA TYR A 489 5.19 -25.07 2.01
C TYR A 489 6.30 -25.48 1.05
N PHE A 490 7.43 -24.78 1.10
CA PHE A 490 8.66 -25.23 0.46
C PHE A 490 9.06 -26.62 1.00
N ILE A 491 9.30 -27.55 0.09
CA ILE A 491 9.99 -28.81 0.34
C ILE A 491 10.96 -28.95 -0.84
N PRO A 492 12.28 -28.94 -0.61
CA PRO A 492 13.23 -29.12 -1.68
C PRO A 492 13.15 -30.53 -2.25
N THR A 493 13.45 -30.65 -3.54
CA THR A 493 13.97 -31.86 -4.17
C THR A 493 15.34 -32.22 -3.59
N GLU A 494 15.83 -33.42 -3.87
CA GLU A 494 17.12 -33.86 -3.29
C GLU A 494 18.29 -33.01 -3.79
N ASN A 495 18.31 -32.66 -5.08
CA ASN A 495 19.31 -31.78 -5.68
C ASN A 495 19.32 -30.39 -5.02
N GLU A 496 18.15 -29.80 -4.76
CA GLU A 496 18.03 -28.52 -4.03
C GLU A 496 18.51 -28.65 -2.57
N ARG A 497 18.29 -29.82 -1.94
CA ARG A 497 18.74 -30.12 -0.57
C ARG A 497 20.26 -30.25 -0.50
N GLU A 498 20.88 -30.90 -1.48
CA GLU A 498 22.33 -31.02 -1.62
C GLU A 498 22.97 -29.65 -1.90
N ALA A 499 22.41 -28.85 -2.80
CA ALA A 499 22.87 -27.49 -3.07
C ALA A 499 22.82 -26.59 -1.82
N MET A 500 21.69 -26.58 -1.09
CA MET A 500 21.59 -25.83 0.18
C MET A 500 22.59 -26.32 1.24
N ASN A 501 22.81 -27.63 1.34
CA ASN A 501 23.80 -28.19 2.28
C ASN A 501 25.24 -27.78 1.91
N HIS A 502 25.56 -27.68 0.61
CA HIS A 502 26.86 -27.21 0.14
C HIS A 502 27.10 -25.74 0.53
N TYR A 503 26.14 -24.84 0.25
CA TYR A 503 26.21 -23.44 0.69
C TYR A 503 26.29 -23.29 2.21
N ASN A 504 25.46 -24.02 2.97
CA ASN A 504 25.44 -23.97 4.44
C ASN A 504 26.65 -24.67 5.10
N GLY A 505 27.39 -25.50 4.37
CA GLY A 505 28.59 -26.20 4.83
C GLY A 505 29.89 -25.41 4.62
N ALA A 506 29.92 -24.50 3.64
CA ALA A 506 31.08 -23.66 3.34
C ALA A 506 31.19 -22.40 4.23
N SER A 507 30.24 -22.17 5.13
CA SER A 507 30.09 -20.93 5.89
C SER A 507 30.18 -21.17 7.40
N ASP A 508 31.21 -20.61 8.04
CA ASP A 508 31.41 -20.68 9.50
C ASP A 508 30.41 -19.80 10.29
N SER A 509 29.53 -19.09 9.57
CA SER A 509 28.48 -18.20 10.10
C SER A 509 27.43 -18.88 10.98
N GLY A 510 27.44 -20.21 11.15
CA GLY A 510 26.46 -20.92 11.98
C GLY A 510 26.32 -20.37 13.40
N THR A 511 27.43 -19.95 14.02
CA THR A 511 27.43 -19.34 15.37
C THR A 511 26.82 -17.93 15.38
N ILE A 512 27.03 -17.15 14.31
CA ILE A 512 26.53 -15.78 14.14
C ILE A 512 25.03 -15.78 13.82
N ILE A 513 24.58 -16.72 12.99
CA ILE A 513 23.17 -16.95 12.70
C ILE A 513 22.39 -17.26 13.99
N GLY A 514 22.97 -18.06 14.90
CA GLY A 514 22.38 -18.38 16.19
C GLY A 514 22.19 -17.17 17.13
N SER A 515 23.08 -16.17 17.10
CA SER A 515 22.93 -14.95 17.92
C SER A 515 21.94 -13.96 17.30
N GLU A 516 21.94 -13.77 15.98
CA GLU A 516 20.93 -12.92 15.30
C GLU A 516 19.51 -13.47 15.42
N LEU A 517 19.33 -14.79 15.31
CA LEU A 517 18.01 -15.43 15.47
C LEU A 517 17.40 -15.18 16.87
N ASN A 518 18.25 -14.89 17.87
CA ASN A 518 17.88 -14.69 19.26
C ASN A 518 17.25 -13.31 19.51
N THR A 519 17.71 -12.27 18.81
CA THR A 519 17.12 -10.93 18.90
C THR A 519 15.95 -10.74 17.93
N ARG A 520 16.04 -11.32 16.72
CA ARG A 520 15.12 -11.07 15.60
C ARG A 520 13.63 -11.34 15.86
N TYR A 521 13.28 -12.27 16.77
CA TYR A 521 11.89 -12.59 17.14
C TYR A 521 11.46 -12.07 18.52
N ARG A 522 12.27 -11.22 19.18
CA ARG A 522 11.86 -10.50 20.38
C ARG A 522 10.85 -9.40 20.04
N ASN A 523 10.12 -8.92 21.05
CA ASN A 523 9.20 -7.81 20.81
C ASN A 523 9.99 -6.49 20.65
N PRO A 524 9.79 -5.72 19.56
CA PRO A 524 10.55 -4.49 19.29
C PRO A 524 10.34 -3.37 20.31
N ILE A 525 9.38 -3.50 21.22
CA ILE A 525 9.20 -2.56 22.34
C ILE A 525 10.32 -2.70 23.39
N VAL A 526 10.95 -3.87 23.50
CA VAL A 526 11.97 -4.17 24.53
C VAL A 526 13.34 -3.57 24.20
N TYR A 527 13.78 -3.71 22.94
CA TYR A 527 15.16 -3.39 22.54
C TYR A 527 15.31 -2.13 21.67
N ARG A 528 14.21 -1.47 21.28
CA ARG A 528 14.29 -0.25 20.47
C ARG A 528 14.50 0.99 21.35
N ARG A 529 15.49 1.79 20.98
CA ARG A 529 15.79 3.12 21.58
C ARG A 529 14.52 3.98 21.67
N LEU A 530 14.35 4.70 22.79
CA LEU A 530 13.28 5.68 22.95
C LEU A 530 13.55 6.91 22.07
N PRO A 531 12.60 7.37 21.25
CA PRO A 531 12.82 8.52 20.37
C PRO A 531 13.00 9.81 21.17
N GLN A 532 14.04 10.59 20.84
CA GLN A 532 14.31 11.89 21.47
C GLN A 532 13.43 13.00 20.87
N PRO A 533 13.25 14.15 21.57
CA PRO A 533 12.52 15.29 21.03
C PRO A 533 13.32 16.00 19.93
N MET A 534 12.75 16.07 18.73
CA MET A 534 13.42 16.58 17.53
C MET A 534 13.10 18.06 17.26
N VAL A 535 14.13 18.90 17.14
CA VAL A 535 14.02 20.37 16.96
C VAL A 535 15.00 20.85 15.87
N ARG A 536 14.68 21.93 15.14
CA ARG A 536 15.60 22.54 14.14
C ARG A 536 16.86 23.07 14.82
N ALA A 537 18.02 22.85 14.22
CA ALA A 537 19.31 23.34 14.73
C ALA A 537 19.33 24.86 14.98
N GLU A 538 18.66 25.64 14.13
CA GLU A 538 18.48 27.10 14.25
C GLU A 538 17.94 27.56 15.62
N ILE A 539 17.14 26.71 16.27
CA ILE A 539 16.44 27.03 17.52
C ILE A 539 17.35 26.82 18.74
N ARG A 540 18.43 26.03 18.62
CA ARG A 540 19.36 25.67 19.70
C ARG A 540 19.77 26.82 20.64
N PRO A 541 20.24 27.99 20.17
CA PRO A 541 20.63 29.10 21.07
C PRO A 541 19.44 29.73 21.82
N ARG A 542 18.20 29.63 21.29
CA ARG A 542 16.99 30.16 21.93
C ARG A 542 16.21 29.09 22.72
N LEU A 543 16.52 27.81 22.53
CA LEU A 543 15.84 26.73 23.25
C LEU A 543 16.20 26.74 24.74
N LYS A 544 17.47 26.95 25.08
CA LYS A 544 17.94 26.95 26.48
C LYS A 544 17.19 27.98 27.33
N SER A 545 17.05 29.22 26.87
CA SER A 545 16.34 30.29 27.59
C SER A 545 14.81 30.16 27.59
N VAL A 546 14.25 29.20 26.84
CA VAL A 546 12.82 28.86 26.90
C VAL A 546 12.58 27.65 27.80
N CYS A 547 13.49 26.68 27.83
CA CYS A 547 13.42 25.52 28.72
C CYS A 547 13.87 25.81 30.17
N ASP A 548 14.62 26.89 30.42
CA ASP A 548 14.95 27.38 31.77
C ASP A 548 13.67 27.86 32.50
N VAL A 549 13.14 27.06 33.43
CA VAL A 549 11.92 27.34 34.21
C VAL A 549 12.03 26.73 35.61
N ASN A 550 11.50 27.42 36.62
CA ASN A 550 11.40 26.93 38.00
C ASN A 550 10.43 25.74 38.15
N ASP A 551 10.73 24.86 39.10
CA ASP A 551 10.01 23.60 39.35
C ASP A 551 8.65 23.74 40.08
N ASP A 552 8.21 24.98 40.36
CA ASP A 552 7.09 25.33 41.26
C ASP A 552 5.72 24.72 40.89
N ILE A 553 5.57 24.14 39.70
CA ILE A 553 4.32 23.55 39.18
C ILE A 553 3.92 22.27 39.93
N PHE A 554 4.86 21.59 40.60
CA PHE A 554 4.63 20.30 41.28
C PHE A 554 4.95 20.33 42.79
N ASN A 555 4.99 21.50 43.44
CA ASN A 555 5.17 21.66 44.88
C ASN A 555 3.92 21.26 45.70
N GLY A 556 3.42 20.03 45.51
CA GLY A 556 2.33 19.41 46.25
C GLY A 556 2.73 18.04 46.81
N ASP A 557 2.18 17.67 47.97
CA ASP A 557 2.59 16.57 48.85
C ASP A 557 2.22 15.16 48.32
N ASP A 558 2.59 14.87 47.07
CA ASP A 558 1.98 13.84 46.22
C ASP A 558 2.96 12.70 45.82
N GLY A 559 4.10 12.57 46.49
CA GLY A 559 5.08 11.49 46.30
C GLY A 559 5.81 11.45 44.96
N VAL A 560 5.63 12.46 44.10
CA VAL A 560 6.43 12.67 42.88
C VAL A 560 7.81 13.18 43.29
N PRO A 561 8.92 12.66 42.73
CA PRO A 561 10.25 13.19 43.05
C PRO A 561 10.35 14.69 42.74
N VAL A 562 10.71 15.49 43.74
CA VAL A 562 11.00 16.91 43.55
C VAL A 562 12.25 17.02 42.68
N LEU A 563 12.05 17.34 41.41
CA LEU A 563 13.11 17.62 40.47
C LEU A 563 13.68 19.00 40.79
N GLY A 564 14.98 19.08 41.03
CA GLY A 564 15.68 20.36 41.21
C GLY A 564 16.06 20.99 39.88
N ARG A 565 16.15 22.32 39.87
CA ARG A 565 16.46 23.19 38.72
C ARG A 565 17.59 22.71 37.80
N ASP A 566 18.69 22.20 38.35
CA ASP A 566 19.82 21.66 37.58
C ASP A 566 19.39 20.52 36.62
N SER A 567 18.40 19.73 37.06
CA SER A 567 17.88 18.59 36.32
C SER A 567 17.05 18.99 35.09
N VAL A 568 16.61 20.26 34.97
CA VAL A 568 15.91 20.79 33.78
C VAL A 568 16.91 21.29 32.73
N SER A 569 18.04 21.87 33.16
CA SER A 569 19.14 22.21 32.25
C SER A 569 19.65 21.00 31.48
N ALA A 570 19.77 19.83 32.13
CA ALA A 570 20.13 18.58 31.46
C ALA A 570 19.16 18.21 30.32
N VAL A 571 17.85 18.48 30.45
CA VAL A 571 16.85 18.16 29.41
C VAL A 571 17.08 18.97 28.13
N SER A 572 17.71 20.15 28.20
CA SER A 572 18.12 20.91 27.00
C SER A 572 19.25 20.26 26.20
N GLN A 573 19.96 19.29 26.79
CA GLN A 573 20.98 18.47 26.15
C GLN A 573 20.41 17.17 25.56
N GLU A 574 19.19 16.76 25.96
CA GLU A 574 18.48 15.58 25.44
C GLU A 574 17.71 15.82 24.11
N PHE A 575 17.84 17.01 23.52
CA PHE A 575 17.19 17.34 22.25
C PHE A 575 18.05 16.96 21.06
N GLU A 576 17.44 16.31 20.07
CA GLU A 576 18.08 16.08 18.78
C GLU A 576 17.92 17.33 17.90
N TYR A 577 19.06 17.92 17.50
CA TYR A 577 19.14 19.14 16.72
C TYR A 577 19.38 18.83 15.24
N ILE A 578 18.34 18.95 14.41
CA ILE A 578 18.35 18.55 13.00
C ILE A 578 18.64 19.77 12.12
N GLY A 579 19.67 19.68 11.27
CA GLY A 579 19.99 20.69 10.25
C GLY A 579 19.04 20.64 9.05
N GLU A 580 18.94 21.70 8.23
CA GLU A 580 18.05 21.67 7.06
C GLU A 580 18.49 20.62 6.01
N ASN A 581 19.80 20.38 5.89
CA ASN A 581 20.41 19.33 5.06
C ASN A 581 20.19 17.89 5.60
N GLU A 582 19.55 17.75 6.76
CA GLU A 582 19.31 16.46 7.44
C GLU A 582 17.82 16.10 7.48
N LEU A 583 16.94 16.88 6.83
CA LEU A 583 15.49 16.68 6.82
C LEU A 583 15.02 15.50 5.92
N ASP A 584 15.94 14.70 5.41
CA ASP A 584 15.68 13.54 4.56
C ASP A 584 15.42 12.26 5.35
N TYR A 585 14.58 11.40 4.79
CA TYR A 585 14.04 10.24 5.51
C TYR A 585 15.05 9.10 5.71
N GLU A 586 16.04 8.96 4.82
CA GLU A 586 17.03 7.89 4.90
C GLU A 586 17.93 8.04 6.14
N GLN A 587 18.36 9.27 6.44
CA GLN A 587 19.08 9.60 7.67
C GLN A 587 18.21 9.33 8.92
N TYR A 588 16.90 9.58 8.84
CA TYR A 588 15.97 9.26 9.92
C TYR A 588 15.79 7.75 10.14
N ILE A 589 15.84 6.91 9.09
CA ILE A 589 15.86 5.45 9.26
C ILE A 589 17.12 5.04 10.02
N GLN A 590 18.29 5.43 9.52
CA GLN A 590 19.59 5.05 10.10
C GLN A 590 19.65 5.34 11.60
N ARG A 591 19.34 6.58 12.00
CA ARG A 591 19.29 7.02 13.42
C ARG A 591 18.26 6.29 14.29
N THR A 592 17.27 5.59 13.72
CA THR A 592 16.16 4.99 14.48
C THR A 592 16.08 3.47 14.40
N GLU A 593 16.94 2.80 13.63
CA GLU A 593 16.97 1.34 13.48
C GLU A 593 18.24 0.67 14.05
N GLU A 594 19.27 1.45 14.43
CA GLU A 594 20.43 0.95 15.20
C GLU A 594 20.00 0.27 16.53
N PRO A 595 20.35 -1.02 16.73
CA PRO A 595 20.12 -1.71 17.99
C PRO A 595 20.78 -1.02 19.19
N LEU A 596 20.31 -1.31 20.41
CA LEU A 596 21.06 -0.95 21.62
C LEU A 596 22.40 -1.71 21.68
N ASP A 597 22.39 -2.99 21.29
CA ASP A 597 23.52 -3.93 21.38
C ASP A 597 24.60 -3.72 20.28
N ALA A 598 24.58 -2.59 19.56
CA ALA A 598 25.37 -2.35 18.33
C ALA A 598 26.23 -1.07 18.36
N LEU A 599 26.33 -0.40 19.51
CA LEU A 599 27.36 0.62 19.77
C LEU A 599 28.28 0.12 20.88
N ASP A 600 29.55 0.51 20.81
CA ASP A 600 30.53 0.28 21.87
C ASP A 600 30.16 1.08 23.15
N ASP A 601 30.63 0.61 24.31
CA ASP A 601 30.24 1.11 25.64
C ASP A 601 30.51 2.62 25.89
N GLU A 602 31.27 3.31 25.03
CA GLU A 602 31.56 4.75 25.18
C GLU A 602 30.37 5.68 24.84
N ASP A 603 29.42 5.24 24.00
CA ASP A 603 28.27 6.08 23.56
C ASP A 603 27.06 6.03 24.52
N ILE A 604 27.17 5.35 25.66
CA ILE A 604 26.11 5.27 26.67
C ILE A 604 26.18 6.52 27.58
N PRO A 605 25.15 7.41 27.62
CA PRO A 605 25.15 8.61 28.45
C PRO A 605 25.00 8.28 29.95
N THR A 606 26.09 7.84 30.57
CA THR A 606 26.13 7.34 31.94
C THR A 606 26.09 8.49 32.93
N ALA A 607 24.88 8.85 33.38
CA ALA A 607 24.68 9.95 34.31
C ALA A 607 25.10 9.59 35.74
N THR A 608 26.29 10.02 36.20
CA THR A 608 26.62 10.41 37.59
C THR A 608 27.99 11.12 37.67
N THR A 609 28.13 12.03 38.66
CA THR A 609 29.36 12.75 39.09
C THR A 609 30.00 13.74 38.11
N GLY A 610 30.36 14.92 38.64
CA GLY A 610 30.93 16.02 37.87
C GLY A 610 32.42 16.29 38.13
N GLN A 611 33.12 16.69 37.07
CA GLN A 611 34.37 17.45 37.11
C GLN A 611 34.22 18.63 36.14
N PRO A 612 34.89 19.78 36.38
CA PRO A 612 34.81 20.92 35.47
C PRO A 612 35.61 20.63 34.19
N TYR A 613 34.96 20.70 33.03
CA TYR A 613 35.64 20.62 31.74
C TYR A 613 36.55 21.84 31.54
N SER A 614 37.86 21.61 31.51
CA SER A 614 38.83 22.58 31.00
C SER A 614 38.61 22.78 29.50
N SER A 615 38.62 24.04 29.05
CA SER A 615 38.58 24.39 27.64
C SER A 615 39.78 23.82 26.87
N ASN A 616 39.54 23.06 25.80
CA ASN A 616 40.51 22.84 24.72
C ASN A 616 39.80 22.63 23.37
N GLU A 617 40.17 23.51 22.44
CA GLU A 617 40.23 23.39 20.97
C GLU A 617 39.17 22.60 20.18
N GLN A 618 38.52 23.31 19.25
CA GLN A 618 37.72 22.72 18.17
C GLN A 618 38.63 21.98 17.18
N LYS A 619 38.50 20.66 17.04
CA LYS A 619 39.03 19.96 15.86
C LYS A 619 38.10 20.15 14.67
N LEU A 620 38.51 21.06 13.79
CA LEU A 620 37.97 21.21 12.44
C LEU A 620 38.24 19.94 11.63
N HIS A 621 37.27 19.47 10.84
CA HIS A 621 37.54 18.44 9.82
C HIS A 621 38.40 19.06 8.71
N PRO A 622 39.51 18.42 8.27
CA PRO A 622 40.34 18.95 7.20
C PRO A 622 39.65 18.84 5.84
N GLU A 623 39.87 19.83 4.98
CA GLU A 623 39.48 19.78 3.56
C GLU A 623 40.33 18.73 2.80
N PRO A 624 39.78 18.10 1.75
CA PRO A 624 40.55 17.18 0.92
C PRO A 624 41.58 17.94 0.06
N VAL A 625 42.87 17.74 0.37
CA VAL A 625 43.99 18.26 -0.43
C VAL A 625 44.03 17.55 -1.79
N ALA A 626 44.04 18.32 -2.87
CA ALA A 626 44.24 17.79 -4.21
C ALA A 626 45.68 17.28 -4.39
N VAL A 627 45.85 16.04 -4.86
CA VAL A 627 47.14 15.45 -5.19
C VAL A 627 47.37 15.51 -6.70
N GLU A 628 48.39 16.25 -7.11
CA GLU A 628 48.82 16.39 -8.50
C GLU A 628 49.58 15.14 -8.96
N LEU A 629 49.21 14.58 -10.12
CA LEU A 629 49.90 13.43 -10.72
C LEU A 629 50.79 13.87 -11.88
N GLN A 630 52.09 13.55 -11.81
CA GLN A 630 53.03 13.70 -12.92
C GLN A 630 53.57 12.32 -13.38
N PRO A 631 53.92 12.13 -14.68
CA PRO A 631 54.04 10.79 -15.27
C PRO A 631 55.49 10.28 -15.42
N TYR A 632 55.66 8.97 -15.22
CA TYR A 632 56.79 8.12 -15.69
C TYR A 632 56.32 6.66 -15.69
N GLY A 633 56.79 5.71 -16.50
CA GLY A 633 57.74 5.80 -17.62
C GLY A 633 58.24 4.41 -18.04
N SER A 634 57.56 3.79 -19.02
CA SER A 634 57.94 2.62 -19.84
C SER A 634 59.08 1.66 -19.41
N THR A 635 58.77 0.35 -19.37
CA THR A 635 59.65 -0.69 -20.00
C THR A 635 58.87 -1.97 -20.33
N SER A 636 59.50 -2.91 -21.05
CA SER A 636 58.87 -3.94 -21.89
C SER A 636 59.22 -5.40 -21.51
N HIS A 637 58.76 -6.35 -22.35
CA HIS A 637 59.06 -7.80 -22.41
C HIS A 637 58.12 -8.73 -21.59
N ALA A 638 57.67 -9.88 -22.11
CA ALA A 638 57.74 -10.43 -23.48
C ALA A 638 56.55 -11.38 -23.75
N ALA A 639 56.37 -11.82 -25.01
CA ALA A 639 55.29 -12.73 -25.43
C ALA A 639 55.76 -13.84 -26.38
N THR A 640 55.14 -15.01 -26.26
CA THR A 640 55.09 -16.14 -27.22
C THR A 640 53.71 -16.80 -27.07
N ASN A 641 52.85 -16.97 -28.10
CA ASN A 641 52.98 -17.74 -29.36
C ASN A 641 53.13 -19.25 -29.10
N VAL A 642 52.37 -20.20 -29.69
CA VAL A 642 51.30 -20.21 -30.74
C VAL A 642 50.30 -21.37 -30.42
N ASP A 643 49.26 -21.80 -31.17
CA ASP A 643 48.85 -21.69 -32.59
C ASP A 643 47.29 -21.82 -32.76
N ALA A 644 46.77 -22.14 -33.96
CA ALA A 644 45.34 -22.14 -34.33
C ALA A 644 44.75 -23.51 -34.78
N GLY A 645 43.40 -23.60 -34.95
CA GLY A 645 42.67 -24.79 -35.41
C GLY A 645 41.30 -24.49 -36.08
N LEU A 646 40.88 -25.31 -37.04
CA LEU A 646 39.84 -25.04 -38.07
C LEU A 646 38.36 -25.37 -37.68
N MET A 647 37.40 -24.91 -38.51
CA MET A 647 35.92 -25.08 -38.39
C MET A 647 35.40 -26.46 -38.87
N PRO A 648 34.12 -26.84 -38.61
CA PRO A 648 33.04 -26.60 -39.60
C PRO A 648 31.60 -26.34 -39.02
N TYR A 649 30.56 -26.35 -39.87
CA TYR A 649 29.15 -25.95 -39.63
C TYR A 649 28.15 -27.09 -39.28
N ALA A 650 27.29 -26.86 -38.27
CA ALA A 650 25.85 -27.29 -38.12
C ALA A 650 25.46 -28.82 -38.21
N PRO A 651 24.23 -29.29 -37.88
CA PRO A 651 22.99 -28.60 -37.40
C PRO A 651 22.24 -29.27 -36.19
N TYR A 652 21.08 -28.71 -35.81
CA TYR A 652 19.97 -29.24 -34.97
C TYR A 652 20.19 -29.63 -33.48
N GLY A 653 19.80 -28.73 -32.57
CA GLY A 653 18.56 -28.86 -31.78
C GLY A 653 18.45 -29.85 -30.60
N GLU A 654 18.50 -29.33 -29.38
CA GLU A 654 17.71 -29.82 -28.23
C GLU A 654 17.39 -28.65 -27.26
N SER A 655 16.66 -28.90 -26.16
CA SER A 655 16.00 -27.85 -25.35
C SER A 655 16.93 -27.00 -24.48
N GLU A 656 16.80 -25.67 -24.56
CA GLU A 656 17.43 -24.74 -23.60
C GLU A 656 16.77 -24.81 -22.21
N GLU A 657 17.60 -24.82 -21.17
CA GLU A 657 17.18 -24.72 -19.77
C GLU A 657 16.79 -23.27 -19.43
N PRO A 658 15.81 -23.03 -18.53
CA PRO A 658 15.55 -21.70 -18.00
C PRO A 658 16.69 -21.27 -17.08
N LEU A 659 17.60 -20.44 -17.59
CA LEU A 659 18.70 -19.86 -16.83
C LEU A 659 18.17 -19.10 -15.59
N TYR A 660 18.35 -19.67 -14.40
CA TYR A 660 17.91 -19.05 -13.15
C TYR A 660 18.70 -17.76 -12.87
N PRO A 661 18.04 -16.62 -12.59
CA PRO A 661 18.75 -15.42 -12.14
C PRO A 661 19.35 -15.68 -10.75
N GLN A 662 20.62 -15.30 -10.57
CA GLN A 662 21.32 -15.38 -9.29
C GLN A 662 20.57 -14.56 -8.21
N PRO A 663 20.51 -15.04 -6.95
CA PRO A 663 19.86 -14.31 -5.87
C PRO A 663 20.58 -12.99 -5.57
N TYR A 664 19.80 -11.91 -5.47
CA TYR A 664 20.29 -10.57 -5.20
C TYR A 664 20.91 -10.46 -3.80
N ASN A 665 22.19 -10.09 -3.72
CA ASN A 665 22.90 -9.80 -2.49
C ASN A 665 22.96 -8.27 -2.26
N PRO A 666 22.28 -7.73 -1.23
CA PRO A 666 22.19 -6.28 -1.02
C PRO A 666 23.46 -5.61 -0.47
N TYR A 667 24.48 -6.38 -0.03
CA TYR A 667 25.63 -5.84 0.71
C TYR A 667 26.81 -5.37 -0.15
N ASN A 668 26.75 -5.50 -1.48
CA ASN A 668 27.89 -5.26 -2.38
C ASN A 668 27.83 -3.96 -3.23
N GLN A 669 26.96 -3.00 -2.88
CA GLN A 669 26.93 -1.67 -3.54
C GLN A 669 27.09 -0.52 -2.54
N SER A 670 28.29 -0.41 -1.98
CA SER A 670 28.70 0.75 -1.16
C SER A 670 30.05 1.35 -1.60
N GLN A 671 30.39 1.25 -2.89
CA GLN A 671 31.53 1.97 -3.49
C GLN A 671 31.51 2.00 -5.04
N GLU A 672 30.53 2.68 -5.64
CA GLU A 672 30.69 3.39 -6.93
C GLU A 672 29.45 4.24 -7.26
N TYR A 673 29.54 5.56 -7.08
CA TYR A 673 28.57 6.53 -7.62
C TYR A 673 29.30 7.73 -8.21
N LEU A 674 29.10 7.95 -9.52
CA LEU A 674 29.71 9.03 -10.27
C LEU A 674 28.87 10.31 -10.14
N ASN A 675 29.45 11.39 -9.63
CA ASN A 675 28.76 12.67 -9.41
C ASN A 675 28.33 13.35 -10.73
N PRO A 676 27.04 13.69 -10.92
CA PRO A 676 26.55 14.42 -12.08
C PRO A 676 26.30 15.92 -11.78
N TYR A 677 27.24 16.60 -11.13
CA TYR A 677 27.18 18.05 -10.85
C TYR A 677 28.50 18.77 -11.14
N THR A 678 28.75 19.05 -12.42
CA THR A 678 29.81 19.97 -12.87
C THR A 678 29.21 21.28 -13.37
N SER A 679 29.23 22.31 -12.52
CA SER A 679 28.85 23.67 -12.89
C SER A 679 29.95 24.34 -13.71
N HIS A 680 29.72 24.60 -15.00
CA HIS A 680 30.61 25.45 -15.79
C HIS A 680 30.12 26.90 -15.82
N ASN A 681 30.86 27.77 -15.10
CA ASN A 681 30.87 29.20 -15.39
C ASN A 681 31.48 29.44 -16.78
N ALA A 682 30.85 30.30 -17.57
CA ALA A 682 31.45 30.96 -18.72
C ALA A 682 30.98 32.41 -18.73
N ASN A 683 31.91 33.37 -18.67
CA ASN A 683 31.59 34.78 -18.60
C ASN A 683 32.71 35.62 -19.22
N ASN A 684 32.37 36.52 -20.16
CA ASN A 684 33.24 37.49 -20.85
C ASN A 684 34.33 36.93 -21.81
N SER A 685 34.69 37.61 -22.91
CA SER A 685 34.12 38.85 -23.50
C SER A 685 34.51 39.10 -24.98
N HIS A 686 33.76 40.00 -25.63
CA HIS A 686 33.99 40.62 -26.96
C HIS A 686 33.78 39.70 -28.19
N VAL A 687 33.41 40.16 -29.39
CA VAL A 687 33.53 41.51 -30.04
C VAL A 687 32.18 41.92 -30.70
N ASN A 688 31.93 43.23 -30.84
CA ASN A 688 30.77 43.83 -31.53
C ASN A 688 30.78 43.65 -33.07
N LEU A 689 29.58 43.67 -33.69
CA LEU A 689 29.32 44.43 -34.93
C LEU A 689 27.80 44.64 -35.18
N THR A 690 27.47 45.65 -35.99
CA THR A 690 26.10 46.13 -36.34
C THR A 690 25.49 45.29 -37.49
N THR A 691 24.21 45.41 -37.92
CA THR A 691 23.49 46.61 -38.42
C THR A 691 21.97 46.33 -38.63
N TYR A 692 21.17 47.36 -38.96
CA TYR A 692 19.69 47.38 -39.18
C TYR A 692 19.24 46.91 -40.62
N PRO A 693 18.02 47.19 -41.15
CA PRO A 693 16.79 46.40 -40.92
C PRO A 693 15.89 46.15 -42.19
N SER A 694 14.67 45.62 -41.97
CA SER A 694 13.41 45.85 -42.75
C SER A 694 13.25 45.37 -44.21
N TYR A 695 12.06 44.84 -44.56
CA TYR A 695 11.07 45.51 -45.47
C TYR A 695 9.69 44.80 -45.46
N THR A 696 8.69 45.37 -46.15
CA THR A 696 7.24 45.05 -46.03
C THR A 696 6.46 45.07 -47.36
N SER A 697 5.58 44.08 -47.58
CA SER A 697 4.36 44.09 -48.44
C SER A 697 3.55 42.79 -48.14
N GLY A 698 2.26 42.60 -48.45
CA GLY A 698 1.35 43.19 -49.45
C GLY A 698 1.23 42.26 -50.67
N GLU A 699 0.06 41.83 -51.18
CA GLU A 699 -1.33 42.23 -50.90
C GLU A 699 -2.35 41.07 -51.21
N GLN A 700 -3.63 41.35 -51.50
CA GLN A 700 -4.76 40.38 -51.56
C GLN A 700 -5.13 39.89 -52.98
N VAL A 701 -6.04 38.88 -53.08
CA VAL A 701 -7.40 38.93 -53.71
C VAL A 701 -7.92 37.53 -54.17
N ASN A 702 -9.25 37.34 -54.12
CA ASN A 702 -10.07 36.16 -54.54
C ASN A 702 -9.97 35.84 -56.07
N THR A 703 -10.51 34.75 -56.67
CA THR A 703 -11.94 34.35 -56.78
C THR A 703 -12.20 32.96 -57.42
N SER A 704 -13.41 32.39 -57.18
CA SER A 704 -14.18 31.40 -58.01
C SER A 704 -13.61 29.99 -58.28
N GLY A 705 -14.39 28.93 -58.57
CA GLY A 705 -15.87 28.73 -58.52
C GLY A 705 -16.41 27.69 -59.53
N GLY A 706 -17.37 26.82 -59.14
CA GLY A 706 -18.05 25.78 -59.98
C GLY A 706 -17.38 24.38 -59.92
N VAL A 707 -17.99 23.20 -59.76
CA VAL A 707 -19.39 22.64 -59.71
C VAL A 707 -19.97 22.09 -61.04
N LEU A 708 -20.49 20.84 -60.99
CA LEU A 708 -21.16 20.00 -62.04
C LEU A 708 -20.24 19.28 -63.07
N GLN A 709 -20.59 18.15 -63.74
CA GLN A 709 -21.56 17.03 -63.53
C GLN A 709 -21.43 15.99 -64.72
N ASP A 710 -21.96 14.77 -64.55
CA ASP A 710 -22.37 13.73 -65.55
C ASP A 710 -21.39 12.77 -66.29
N ASP A 711 -21.98 11.59 -66.57
CA ASP A 711 -21.48 10.31 -67.08
C ASP A 711 -21.23 10.23 -68.62
N HIS A 712 -20.42 9.25 -69.07
CA HIS A 712 -20.91 8.10 -69.87
C HIS A 712 -19.82 7.07 -70.28
N ASP A 713 -20.10 5.81 -69.94
CA ASP A 713 -20.01 4.53 -70.70
C ASP A 713 -18.84 4.07 -71.63
N ASP A 714 -18.86 2.73 -71.76
CA ASP A 714 -18.41 1.85 -72.85
C ASP A 714 -16.92 1.48 -73.04
N ARG A 715 -16.65 0.16 -72.98
CA ARG A 715 -16.39 -0.70 -74.18
C ARG A 715 -16.12 -2.19 -73.83
N TYR A 716 -16.89 -3.11 -74.45
CA TYR A 716 -16.60 -4.51 -74.89
C TYR A 716 -15.79 -5.50 -73.99
N GLY A 717 -16.07 -6.82 -73.96
CA GLY A 717 -17.09 -7.64 -74.65
C GLY A 717 -16.65 -9.12 -74.82
N GLY A 718 -17.60 -10.06 -74.93
CA GLY A 718 -17.41 -11.52 -75.08
C GLY A 718 -17.57 -12.32 -73.76
N GLU A 719 -18.41 -13.35 -73.59
CA GLU A 719 -18.61 -14.62 -74.34
C GLU A 719 -17.51 -15.68 -74.02
N ASP A 720 -17.78 -16.94 -73.63
CA ASP A 720 -19.07 -17.62 -73.36
C ASP A 720 -18.87 -18.89 -72.45
N ASP A 721 -19.91 -19.73 -72.34
CA ASP A 721 -19.93 -21.18 -71.97
C ASP A 721 -19.91 -21.64 -70.48
N ASN A 722 -21.14 -21.78 -69.94
CA ASN A 722 -21.81 -23.05 -69.61
C ASN A 722 -21.32 -24.09 -68.53
N VAL A 723 -22.36 -24.72 -67.94
CA VAL A 723 -22.49 -26.17 -67.60
C VAL A 723 -22.01 -26.74 -66.23
N ARG A 724 -23.01 -26.96 -65.34
CA ARG A 724 -23.21 -28.11 -64.39
C ARG A 724 -22.22 -28.31 -63.21
N LEU A 725 -22.54 -29.02 -62.11
CA LEU A 725 -23.82 -29.41 -61.47
C LEU A 725 -23.62 -29.71 -59.96
N LEU A 726 -24.73 -29.70 -59.23
CA LEU A 726 -24.95 -30.16 -57.85
C LEU A 726 -24.16 -31.43 -57.40
N ARG A 727 -23.56 -31.42 -56.20
CA ARG A 727 -24.10 -32.12 -55.00
C ARG A 727 -23.32 -31.97 -53.68
N ASN A 728 -24.10 -31.98 -52.59
CA ASN A 728 -23.78 -32.19 -51.17
C ASN A 728 -23.61 -33.72 -50.89
N PRO A 729 -23.33 -34.26 -49.66
CA PRO A 729 -22.96 -33.64 -48.37
C PRO A 729 -21.82 -34.37 -47.59
N TYR A 730 -21.58 -33.94 -46.33
CA TYR A 730 -20.90 -34.62 -45.21
C TYR A 730 -19.38 -34.86 -45.26
N GLN A 731 -18.64 -34.03 -44.52
CA GLN A 731 -18.04 -34.46 -43.24
C GLN A 731 -17.96 -33.29 -42.27
#